data_AF-A0A7C4SAK9-F1
#
_entry.id   AF-A0A7C4SAK9-F1
#
_cell.length_a   1.000
_cell.length_b   1.000
_cell.length_c   1.000
_cell.angle_alpha   90.00
_cell.angle_beta   90.00
_cell.angle_gamma   90.00
#
_symmetry.space_group_name_H-M   'P 1'
#
loop_
_entity.id
_entity.type
_entity.pdbx_description
1 polymer ?
#
loop_
_entity_poly.entity_id
_entity_poly.type
_entity_poly.pdbx_seq_one_letter_code
_entity_poly.pdbx_strand_id
1 'polypeptide(L)'
;MKELHEVKIEFPPYPIYKSYILPYRLAGDKIEDVLEVTEENLENWRSMISNLKKFLKECMEYATGREDRIDEATKIELLNDLIVLFFKMPLVRELLPSIIPSPHKAYLFYRLLGGRLEEIEHGEEDILERVYTFYDRVVRERFLETGVSRFFDDPKIYDLIERCWFEIPADTRPGLNTSGLIPHLVTTAAIAWTLATSEKLTREEKATLVLAALFHDIGKPFKYHDHIDVSVNVCRWVIGDLVQPDTLDTVTRLIRLHHIDTKDKLVRILRDADTRSSEIDRLQGRFRSILREEIKNLADKLGLSPEEFHNKMNTWELWEQIYRKEPEAIRSLSQRFVIKVREPLDNFLKLGIQIEEAPRTGEARKEILMGLVDIGSIQDFVTSTSELRCLAAASLVIDTVTMSYTPYTLQRSAHPDGPLPLASILYAAGGIIEFIIPEAIKDRVEGALGELNRILSRHGIPVRWSFIPLLDEYSLTIQKLGENLSLTKYKIRESEYAIQPSTGKGVRQVCKICYKRPIESGKYIRTPEAEKGSCSTCKTLYDIGSEIHFRNRYESKMIFNGLEVSPRDAFSLEWSEAGRVIIELISGHDGKELEGVIKGEAGYKYRNIAVVKLDGNLMGPFMASCISLTDAYERSARIDIALKKSIEKAYRDLAKAVKNTTRDDKETWKLISQLKLGIIYAGGDDALLLMPSWAALGFILVVGREFPLQLGGARGLSIGLAVGDAKANLWGLIDAANVLMSEAKSKSRGDPGKSYVCYDISETATLTGTSVKSQYNELKALNLTCQPFKIEGEDGLTSLIRLVISREDDPLQIFKNLYLMSRFEGELKGDILSEVNSIKEKAKRLRNCIFEAINAAERMSSKLGSLKDHWIALSYAYSSRQAAREGVSEEIRESYRTVSQLVKVIEEGDPAGRRWTSLYSDAERMIKICGGGAL
;
A
#
# COMPACT_ATOMS: atom_id res chain seq x y z
N MET A 1 -15.13 39.40 2.82
CA MET A 1 -15.47 37.96 2.77
C MET A 1 -15.56 37.47 4.20
N LYS A 2 -16.48 36.55 4.51
CA LYS A 2 -16.40 35.85 5.80
C LYS A 2 -15.09 35.06 5.83
N GLU A 3 -14.37 35.10 6.93
CA GLU A 3 -13.25 34.19 7.10
C GLU A 3 -13.76 32.75 7.23
N LEU A 4 -12.97 31.75 6.82
CA LEU A 4 -13.40 30.35 6.88
C LEU A 4 -13.80 29.96 8.30
N HIS A 5 -13.15 30.49 9.34
CA HIS A 5 -13.46 30.23 10.75
C HIS A 5 -14.84 30.77 11.19
N GLU A 6 -15.44 31.70 10.43
CA GLU A 6 -16.77 32.27 10.71
C GLU A 6 -17.92 31.41 10.15
N VAL A 7 -17.61 30.38 9.36
CA VAL A 7 -18.61 29.43 8.85
C VAL A 7 -19.04 28.51 10.00
N LYS A 8 -20.28 28.68 10.46
CA LYS A 8 -20.87 27.87 11.52
C LYS A 8 -21.13 26.44 11.05
N ILE A 9 -20.92 25.49 11.94
CA ILE A 9 -21.32 24.09 11.76
C ILE A 9 -22.76 23.95 12.22
N GLU A 10 -23.61 23.40 11.36
CA GLU A 10 -25.02 23.13 11.62
C GLU A 10 -25.31 21.66 11.27
N PHE A 11 -25.47 20.85 12.32
CA PHE A 11 -25.86 19.45 12.18
C PHE A 11 -27.34 19.34 11.76
N PRO A 12 -27.71 18.35 10.91
CA PRO A 12 -29.10 18.03 10.66
C PRO A 12 -29.79 17.57 11.96
N PRO A 13 -31.13 17.48 12.00
CA PRO A 13 -31.89 17.13 13.21
C PRO A 13 -31.70 15.66 13.67
N TYR A 14 -30.74 14.93 13.08
CA TYR A 14 -30.34 13.58 13.42
C TYR A 14 -28.82 13.40 13.20
N PRO A 15 -28.15 12.43 13.87
CA PRO A 15 -26.72 12.22 13.73
C PRO A 15 -26.31 11.81 12.31
N ILE A 16 -25.16 12.31 11.87
CA ILE A 16 -24.59 11.95 10.57
C ILE A 16 -23.73 10.70 10.74
N TYR A 17 -23.92 9.73 9.85
CA TYR A 17 -23.12 8.51 9.85
C TYR A 17 -22.43 8.31 8.51
N LYS A 18 -21.16 7.90 8.52
CA LYS A 18 -20.45 7.34 7.36
C LYS A 18 -20.43 5.82 7.49
N SER A 19 -20.93 5.14 6.47
CA SER A 19 -21.00 3.67 6.42
C SER A 19 -19.87 3.11 5.57
N TYR A 20 -19.24 2.02 6.02
CA TYR A 20 -18.08 1.45 5.35
C TYR A 20 -18.37 0.05 4.78
N ILE A 21 -18.20 -0.10 3.46
CA ILE A 21 -18.18 -1.42 2.83
C ILE A 21 -16.97 -2.21 3.34
N LEU A 22 -15.80 -1.58 3.39
CA LEU A 22 -14.60 -2.10 4.04
C LEU A 22 -14.48 -1.50 5.46
N PRO A 23 -14.61 -2.26 6.57
CA PRO A 23 -14.61 -1.71 7.92
C PRO A 23 -13.45 -0.76 8.18
N TYR A 24 -13.67 0.30 8.93
CA TYR A 24 -12.66 1.33 9.16
C TYR A 24 -12.05 1.20 10.56
N ARG A 25 -10.75 1.47 10.68
CA ARG A 25 -10.04 1.46 11.97
C ARG A 25 -10.08 2.86 12.58
N LEU A 26 -10.75 2.98 13.72
CA LEU A 26 -10.76 4.18 14.54
C LEU A 26 -9.61 4.16 15.55
N ALA A 27 -9.46 5.28 16.27
CA ALA A 27 -8.54 5.39 17.39
C ALA A 27 -8.79 4.28 18.44
N GLY A 28 -7.72 3.76 19.05
CA GLY A 28 -7.80 2.67 20.03
C GLY A 28 -8.02 1.28 19.44
N ASP A 29 -7.69 1.07 18.15
CA ASP A 29 -7.76 -0.21 17.43
C ASP A 29 -9.18 -0.77 17.27
N LYS A 30 -10.20 0.07 17.43
CA LYS A 30 -11.59 -0.31 17.21
C LYS A 30 -11.90 -0.33 15.72
N ILE A 31 -12.36 -1.48 15.23
CA ILE A 31 -12.86 -1.63 13.85
C ILE A 31 -14.36 -1.37 13.88
N GLU A 32 -14.83 -0.41 13.08
CA GLU A 32 -16.25 -0.06 12.97
C GLU A 32 -16.75 -0.13 11.53
N ASP A 33 -17.99 -0.60 11.38
CA ASP A 33 -18.73 -0.58 10.11
C ASP A 33 -19.37 0.78 9.83
N VAL A 34 -19.60 1.58 10.87
CA VAL A 34 -20.31 2.86 10.79
C VAL A 34 -19.67 3.84 11.77
N LEU A 35 -19.14 4.95 11.24
CA LEU A 35 -18.63 6.08 12.02
C LEU A 35 -19.73 7.13 12.18
N GLU A 36 -19.90 7.65 13.40
CA GLU A 36 -20.67 8.88 13.65
C GLU A 36 -19.77 10.10 13.39
N VAL A 37 -20.22 11.00 12.53
CA VAL A 37 -19.48 12.23 12.20
C VAL A 37 -19.73 13.24 13.30
N THR A 38 -18.66 13.61 13.99
CA THR A 38 -18.64 14.56 15.11
C THR A 38 -18.11 15.93 14.70
N GLU A 39 -18.20 16.92 15.58
CA GLU A 39 -17.64 18.26 15.35
C GLU A 39 -16.12 18.23 15.09
N GLU A 40 -15.38 17.29 15.70
CA GLU A 40 -13.94 17.09 15.41
C GLU A 40 -13.71 16.75 13.94
N ASN A 41 -14.52 15.86 13.36
CA ASN A 41 -14.38 15.47 11.96
C ASN A 41 -14.63 16.66 11.02
N LEU A 42 -15.58 17.54 11.39
CA LEU A 42 -15.92 18.73 10.61
C LEU A 42 -14.88 19.84 10.76
N GLU A 43 -14.22 19.94 11.92
CA GLU A 43 -13.08 20.85 12.09
C GLU A 43 -11.84 20.36 11.35
N ASN A 44 -11.63 19.04 11.26
CA ASN A 44 -10.62 18.45 10.37
C ASN A 44 -10.90 18.83 8.90
N TRP A 45 -12.17 18.78 8.47
CA TRP A 45 -12.55 19.25 7.12
C TRP A 45 -12.21 20.73 6.91
N ARG A 46 -12.48 21.60 7.89
CA ARG A 46 -12.10 23.03 7.84
C ARG A 46 -10.59 23.23 7.72
N SER A 47 -9.83 22.48 8.51
CA SER A 47 -8.36 22.50 8.48
C SER A 47 -7.83 22.02 7.13
N MET A 48 -8.42 20.98 6.55
CA MET A 48 -8.08 20.46 5.22
C MET A 48 -8.31 21.52 4.14
N ILE A 49 -9.46 22.21 4.13
CA ILE A 49 -9.74 23.33 3.20
C ILE A 49 -8.70 24.45 3.36
N SER A 50 -8.28 24.72 4.60
CA SER A 50 -7.26 25.74 4.85
C SER A 50 -5.89 25.36 4.27
N ASN A 51 -5.54 24.08 4.35
CA ASN A 51 -4.33 23.54 3.76
C ASN A 51 -4.42 23.49 2.23
N LEU A 52 -5.59 23.19 1.65
CA LEU A 52 -5.82 23.28 0.21
C LEU A 52 -5.51 24.69 -0.32
N LYS A 53 -6.04 25.74 0.33
CA LYS A 53 -5.74 27.12 -0.08
C LYS A 53 -4.25 27.43 -0.05
N LYS A 54 -3.53 27.01 1.00
CA LYS A 54 -2.07 27.22 1.11
C LYS A 54 -1.33 26.50 -0.02
N PHE A 55 -1.66 25.22 -0.24
CA PHE A 55 -1.06 24.40 -1.28
C PHE A 55 -1.27 25.01 -2.68
N LEU A 56 -2.49 25.43 -3.01
CA LEU A 56 -2.79 26.06 -4.30
C LEU A 56 -1.99 27.34 -4.49
N LYS A 57 -1.87 28.19 -3.46
CA LYS A 57 -1.06 29.41 -3.53
C LYS A 57 0.40 29.11 -3.81
N GLU A 58 1.01 28.20 -3.04
CA GLU A 58 2.43 27.82 -3.24
C GLU A 58 2.67 27.25 -4.65
N CYS A 59 1.76 26.42 -5.15
CA CYS A 59 1.84 25.87 -6.50
C CYS A 59 1.71 26.95 -7.58
N MET A 60 0.76 27.86 -7.43
CA MET A 60 0.54 28.96 -8.38
C MET A 60 1.71 29.95 -8.37
N GLU A 61 2.26 30.27 -7.20
CA GLU A 61 3.48 31.09 -7.07
C GLU A 61 4.69 30.39 -7.72
N TYR A 62 4.83 29.07 -7.56
CA TYR A 62 5.90 28.31 -8.19
C TYR A 62 5.77 28.29 -9.72
N ALA A 63 4.55 28.06 -10.25
CA ALA A 63 4.28 28.03 -11.68
C ALA A 63 4.45 29.41 -12.33
N THR A 64 3.95 30.48 -11.68
CA THR A 64 4.00 31.85 -12.21
C THR A 64 5.33 32.56 -11.97
N GLY A 65 6.06 32.23 -10.90
CA GLY A 65 7.38 32.79 -10.60
C GLY A 65 8.49 32.37 -11.55
N ARG A 66 8.19 31.46 -12.50
CA ARG A 66 9.15 30.89 -13.45
C ARG A 66 8.92 31.33 -14.92
N GLU A 67 7.86 32.06 -15.30
CA GLU A 67 7.59 32.41 -16.71
C GLU A 67 6.58 33.56 -16.97
N ASP A 68 6.43 33.92 -18.26
CA ASP A 68 5.48 34.84 -18.91
C ASP A 68 3.98 34.54 -18.60
N ARG A 69 3.08 35.47 -18.95
CA ARG A 69 1.62 35.39 -18.69
C ARG A 69 1.01 34.05 -19.12
N ILE A 70 0.65 33.19 -18.14
CA ILE A 70 -0.27 32.05 -18.33
C ILE A 70 -1.67 32.60 -18.62
N ASP A 71 -2.34 32.12 -19.67
CA ASP A 71 -3.72 32.52 -19.97
C ASP A 71 -4.71 31.96 -18.94
N GLU A 72 -5.87 32.60 -18.81
CA GLU A 72 -6.83 32.26 -17.74
C GLU A 72 -7.37 30.83 -17.88
N ALA A 73 -7.61 30.32 -19.09
CA ALA A 73 -8.11 28.95 -19.28
C ALA A 73 -7.08 27.92 -18.81
N THR A 74 -5.81 28.09 -19.20
CA THR A 74 -4.70 27.24 -18.72
C THR A 74 -4.54 27.33 -17.19
N LYS A 75 -4.73 28.52 -16.62
CA LYS A 75 -4.69 28.74 -15.17
C LYS A 75 -5.78 27.96 -14.44
N ILE A 76 -7.02 28.01 -14.93
CA ILE A 76 -8.16 27.27 -14.36
C ILE A 76 -7.95 25.76 -14.49
N GLU A 77 -7.45 25.29 -15.63
CA GLU A 77 -7.11 23.88 -15.85
C GLU A 77 -6.04 23.37 -14.88
N LEU A 78 -4.99 24.17 -14.62
CA LEU A 78 -3.99 23.85 -13.62
C LEU A 78 -4.61 23.78 -12.22
N LEU A 79 -5.45 24.75 -11.83
CA LEU A 79 -6.14 24.74 -10.53
C LEU A 79 -7.00 23.48 -10.36
N ASN A 80 -7.73 23.07 -11.39
CA ASN A 80 -8.53 21.83 -11.36
C ASN A 80 -7.67 20.61 -11.03
N ASP A 81 -6.54 20.45 -11.73
CA ASP A 81 -5.62 19.33 -11.49
C ASP A 81 -4.98 19.39 -10.10
N LEU A 82 -4.59 20.58 -9.64
CA LEU A 82 -3.97 20.78 -8.33
C LEU A 82 -4.93 20.44 -7.18
N ILE A 83 -6.22 20.78 -7.30
CA ILE A 83 -7.24 20.39 -6.31
C ILE A 83 -7.36 18.86 -6.23
N VAL A 84 -7.41 18.18 -7.38
CA VAL A 84 -7.49 16.71 -7.42
C VAL A 84 -6.21 16.06 -6.89
N LEU A 85 -5.04 16.58 -7.24
CA LEU A 85 -3.75 16.12 -6.71
C LEU A 85 -3.68 16.27 -5.20
N PHE A 86 -4.12 17.40 -4.66
CA PHE A 86 -4.13 17.64 -3.22
C PHE A 86 -4.90 16.55 -2.48
N PHE A 87 -6.04 16.12 -3.02
CA PHE A 87 -6.81 15.04 -2.41
C PHE A 87 -6.20 13.64 -2.62
N LYS A 88 -5.57 13.38 -3.77
CA LYS A 88 -5.05 12.04 -4.12
C LYS A 88 -3.64 11.76 -3.62
N MET A 89 -2.78 12.77 -3.47
CA MET A 89 -1.40 12.59 -3.01
C MET A 89 -1.33 11.84 -1.67
N PRO A 90 -2.20 12.12 -0.69
CA PRO A 90 -2.27 11.39 0.59
C PRO A 90 -2.72 9.93 0.51
N LEU A 91 -3.10 9.44 -0.67
CA LEU A 91 -3.52 8.04 -0.86
C LEU A 91 -2.33 7.13 -1.22
N VAL A 92 -1.12 7.67 -1.38
CA VAL A 92 0.10 6.93 -1.78
C VAL A 92 1.29 7.35 -0.93
N ARG A 93 1.50 6.64 0.19
CA ARG A 93 2.51 7.06 1.18
C ARG A 93 3.92 6.92 0.65
N GLU A 94 4.85 7.73 1.14
CA GLU A 94 6.26 7.69 0.76
C GLU A 94 7.09 7.21 1.95
N LEU A 95 7.77 6.07 1.83
CA LEU A 95 8.69 5.62 2.89
C LEU A 95 10.01 6.41 2.89
N LEU A 96 10.36 7.04 1.77
CA LEU A 96 11.59 7.80 1.56
C LEU A 96 11.31 9.13 0.81
N PRO A 97 10.47 10.03 1.38
CA PRO A 97 9.94 11.20 0.68
C PRO A 97 11.02 12.17 0.15
N SER A 98 12.19 12.21 0.80
CA SER A 98 13.32 13.07 0.43
C SER A 98 14.20 12.53 -0.70
N ILE A 99 13.97 11.29 -1.15
CA ILE A 99 14.84 10.61 -2.15
C ILE A 99 13.99 10.03 -3.29
N ILE A 100 12.87 9.39 -2.95
CA ILE A 100 11.98 8.73 -3.90
C ILE A 100 10.63 9.45 -3.85
N PRO A 101 10.41 10.49 -4.69
CA PRO A 101 9.11 11.12 -4.79
C PRO A 101 8.06 10.09 -5.19
N SER A 102 6.85 10.22 -4.65
CA SER A 102 5.72 9.45 -5.15
C SER A 102 5.47 9.76 -6.63
N PRO A 103 4.86 8.82 -7.36
CA PRO A 103 4.35 9.08 -8.69
C PRO A 103 3.44 10.33 -8.76
N HIS A 104 2.66 10.63 -7.71
CA HIS A 104 1.84 11.84 -7.71
C HIS A 104 2.69 13.13 -7.58
N LYS A 105 3.79 13.12 -6.82
CA LYS A 105 4.78 14.23 -6.86
C LYS A 105 5.41 14.37 -8.24
N ALA A 106 5.61 13.25 -8.95
CA ALA A 106 6.08 13.28 -10.33
C ALA A 106 5.08 13.94 -11.28
N TYR A 107 3.80 13.58 -11.17
CA TYR A 107 2.73 14.20 -11.92
C TYR A 107 2.61 15.71 -11.61
N LEU A 108 2.67 16.08 -10.32
CA LEU A 108 2.67 17.47 -9.88
C LEU A 108 3.79 18.28 -10.55
N PHE A 109 5.02 17.75 -10.55
CA PHE A 109 6.15 18.37 -11.22
C PHE A 109 5.90 18.58 -12.72
N TYR A 110 5.39 17.55 -13.42
CA TYR A 110 5.03 17.68 -14.84
C TYR A 110 4.00 18.78 -15.10
N ARG A 111 2.98 18.89 -14.24
CA ARG A 111 1.94 19.92 -14.38
C ARG A 111 2.45 21.33 -14.10
N LEU A 112 3.34 21.49 -13.11
CA LEU A 112 3.89 22.80 -12.75
C LEU A 112 4.91 23.33 -13.76
N LEU A 113 5.61 22.44 -14.48
CA LEU A 113 6.55 22.85 -15.52
C LEU A 113 5.88 23.13 -16.88
N GLY A 114 4.67 22.60 -17.12
CA GLY A 114 3.87 22.90 -18.31
C GLY A 114 4.60 22.62 -19.64
N GLY A 115 4.44 23.52 -20.61
CA GLY A 115 4.98 23.41 -21.98
C GLY A 115 6.51 23.38 -22.08
N ARG A 116 7.24 23.72 -21.01
CA ARG A 116 8.71 23.61 -20.97
C ARG A 116 9.19 22.17 -21.07
N LEU A 117 8.41 21.21 -20.56
CA LEU A 117 8.70 19.80 -20.81
C LEU A 117 8.61 19.49 -22.31
N GLU A 118 7.69 20.09 -23.05
CA GLU A 118 7.46 19.76 -24.46
C GLU A 118 8.65 20.11 -25.37
N GLU A 119 9.38 21.19 -25.07
CA GLU A 119 10.65 21.56 -25.76
C GLU A 119 11.76 20.53 -25.52
N ILE A 120 11.70 19.82 -24.40
CA ILE A 120 12.64 18.77 -23.99
C ILE A 120 12.16 17.39 -24.49
N GLU A 121 10.85 17.18 -24.60
CA GLU A 121 10.20 15.94 -25.04
C GLU A 121 10.33 15.66 -26.54
N HIS A 122 10.66 16.67 -27.36
CA HIS A 122 10.83 16.53 -28.82
C HIS A 122 12.07 15.70 -29.23
N GLY A 123 12.84 15.16 -28.27
CA GLY A 123 14.04 14.35 -28.53
C GLY A 123 14.04 12.91 -28.01
N GLU A 124 13.12 12.49 -27.15
CA GLU A 124 13.18 11.18 -26.47
C GLU A 124 12.03 10.23 -26.92
N GLU A 125 12.35 9.20 -27.71
CA GLU A 125 11.37 8.19 -28.16
C GLU A 125 11.04 7.12 -27.08
N ASP A 126 11.80 7.05 -25.98
CA ASP A 126 11.75 5.96 -25.00
C ASP A 126 11.22 6.38 -23.62
N ILE A 127 10.32 5.57 -23.04
CA ILE A 127 9.68 5.86 -21.74
C ILE A 127 10.66 5.77 -20.56
N LEU A 128 11.62 4.86 -20.60
CA LEU A 128 12.58 4.72 -19.51
C LEU A 128 13.52 5.94 -19.46
N GLU A 129 13.90 6.46 -20.62
CA GLU A 129 14.68 7.70 -20.73
C GLU A 129 13.89 8.89 -20.16
N ARG A 130 12.58 8.98 -20.46
CA ARG A 130 11.71 10.03 -19.88
C ARG A 130 11.61 9.94 -18.37
N VAL A 131 11.45 8.73 -17.82
CA VAL A 131 11.42 8.53 -16.37
C VAL A 131 12.78 8.89 -15.75
N TYR A 132 13.89 8.50 -16.38
CA TYR A 132 15.23 8.89 -15.94
C TYR A 132 15.42 10.42 -15.91
N THR A 133 15.11 11.09 -17.03
CA THR A 133 15.20 12.56 -17.15
C THR A 133 14.35 13.26 -16.09
N PHE A 134 13.17 12.72 -15.77
CA PHE A 134 12.36 13.21 -14.67
C PHE A 134 13.06 13.12 -13.31
N TYR A 135 13.56 11.94 -12.93
CA TYR A 135 14.22 11.77 -11.62
C TYR A 135 15.51 12.59 -11.52
N ASP A 136 16.33 12.58 -12.57
CA ASP A 136 17.55 13.39 -12.65
C ASP A 136 17.22 14.89 -12.49
N ARG A 137 16.19 15.40 -13.16
CA ARG A 137 15.78 16.81 -13.06
C ARG A 137 15.12 17.17 -11.74
N VAL A 138 14.21 16.35 -11.22
CA VAL A 138 13.57 16.61 -9.92
C VAL A 138 14.62 16.78 -8.82
N VAL A 139 15.66 15.95 -8.86
CA VAL A 139 16.80 16.04 -7.96
C VAL A 139 17.68 17.26 -8.30
N ARG A 140 18.06 17.47 -9.57
CA ARG A 140 18.92 18.61 -9.99
C ARG A 140 18.31 19.98 -9.76
N GLU A 141 17.01 20.14 -10.05
CA GLU A 141 16.26 21.37 -9.86
C GLU A 141 15.87 21.59 -8.39
N ARG A 142 16.28 20.68 -7.48
CA ARG A 142 15.94 20.71 -6.05
C ARG A 142 14.44 20.81 -5.81
N PHE A 143 13.61 20.22 -6.69
CA PHE A 143 12.15 20.24 -6.54
C PHE A 143 11.72 19.64 -5.20
N LEU A 144 12.39 18.57 -4.76
CA LEU A 144 12.18 17.94 -3.45
C LEU A 144 12.46 18.87 -2.26
N GLU A 145 13.20 19.96 -2.46
CA GLU A 145 13.48 20.96 -1.42
C GLU A 145 12.48 22.13 -1.40
N THR A 146 11.59 22.22 -2.40
CA THR A 146 10.61 23.30 -2.53
C THR A 146 9.48 23.16 -1.51
N GLY A 147 8.83 24.29 -1.15
CA GLY A 147 7.63 24.30 -0.29
C GLY A 147 6.52 23.39 -0.84
N VAL A 148 6.32 23.44 -2.17
CA VAL A 148 5.33 22.61 -2.88
C VAL A 148 5.55 21.11 -2.67
N SER A 149 6.78 20.62 -2.82
CA SER A 149 7.07 19.19 -2.61
C SER A 149 7.02 18.82 -1.13
N ARG A 150 7.57 19.67 -0.26
CA ARG A 150 7.65 19.43 1.19
C ARG A 150 6.32 19.57 1.92
N PHE A 151 5.32 20.15 1.27
CA PHE A 151 3.96 20.28 1.80
C PHE A 151 3.40 18.95 2.33
N PHE A 152 3.71 17.85 1.64
CA PHE A 152 3.25 16.50 2.01
C PHE A 152 4.28 15.70 2.82
N ASP A 153 5.40 16.29 3.22
CA ASP A 153 6.39 15.62 4.07
C ASP A 153 5.97 15.65 5.55
N ASP A 154 5.01 16.50 5.94
CA ASP A 154 4.40 16.51 7.27
C ASP A 154 3.34 15.38 7.39
N PRO A 155 3.59 14.35 8.22
CA PRO A 155 2.62 13.26 8.41
C PRO A 155 1.26 13.75 8.91
N LYS A 156 1.18 14.89 9.60
CA LYS A 156 -0.09 15.44 10.10
C LYS A 156 -0.98 15.93 8.97
N ILE A 157 -0.41 16.57 7.96
CA ILE A 157 -1.16 17.01 6.77
C ILE A 157 -1.64 15.79 6.01
N TYR A 158 -0.77 14.79 5.89
CA TYR A 158 -1.05 13.52 5.24
C TYR A 158 -2.22 12.78 5.92
N ASP A 159 -2.13 12.57 7.23
CA ASP A 159 -3.17 11.93 8.05
C ASP A 159 -4.49 12.74 8.04
N LEU A 160 -4.42 14.08 8.03
CA LEU A 160 -5.60 14.95 8.00
C LEU A 160 -6.43 14.76 6.73
N ILE A 161 -5.77 14.81 5.57
CA ILE A 161 -6.45 14.68 4.27
C ILE A 161 -6.96 13.24 4.09
N GLU A 162 -6.16 12.26 4.49
CA GLU A 162 -6.57 10.84 4.51
C GLU A 162 -7.85 10.64 5.32
N ARG A 163 -7.93 11.19 6.55
CA ARG A 163 -9.14 11.14 7.38
C ARG A 163 -10.33 11.81 6.70
N CYS A 164 -10.15 13.00 6.14
CA CYS A 164 -11.22 13.72 5.44
C CYS A 164 -11.76 12.92 4.23
N TRP A 165 -10.91 12.16 3.54
CA TRP A 165 -11.33 11.29 2.44
C TRP A 165 -12.24 10.15 2.92
N PHE A 166 -11.95 9.55 4.07
CA PHE A 166 -12.67 8.37 4.57
C PHE A 166 -13.81 8.67 5.55
N GLU A 167 -13.80 9.80 6.25
CA GLU A 167 -14.73 10.07 7.36
C GLU A 167 -15.98 10.87 6.93
N ILE A 168 -15.92 11.59 5.80
CA ILE A 168 -16.98 12.53 5.40
C ILE A 168 -17.86 11.94 4.29
N PRO A 169 -19.15 11.65 4.57
CA PRO A 169 -20.04 11.09 3.57
C PRO A 169 -20.62 12.19 2.66
N ALA A 170 -20.89 11.84 1.40
CA ALA A 170 -21.53 12.74 0.42
C ALA A 170 -23.01 13.00 0.75
N ASP A 171 -23.63 12.09 1.51
CA ASP A 171 -25.03 12.11 1.93
C ASP A 171 -25.16 11.51 3.33
N THR A 172 -26.18 11.89 4.09
CA THR A 172 -26.35 11.43 5.48
C THR A 172 -27.32 10.25 5.61
N ARG A 173 -28.09 9.97 4.55
CA ARG A 173 -29.19 9.00 4.59
C ARG A 173 -28.66 7.56 4.45
N PRO A 174 -29.23 6.58 5.18
CA PRO A 174 -28.80 5.18 5.09
C PRO A 174 -28.75 4.63 3.66
N GLY A 175 -27.66 3.95 3.33
CA GLY A 175 -27.39 3.37 2.01
C GLY A 175 -26.83 4.37 0.98
N LEU A 176 -27.04 5.67 1.18
CA LEU A 176 -26.37 6.75 0.41
C LEU A 176 -25.11 7.22 1.13
N ASN A 177 -25.09 7.10 2.44
CA ASN A 177 -23.97 7.44 3.31
C ASN A 177 -22.78 6.47 3.23
N THR A 178 -22.80 5.51 2.29
CA THR A 178 -21.61 4.76 1.88
C THR A 178 -20.71 5.58 0.96
N SER A 179 -21.27 6.52 0.21
CA SER A 179 -20.56 7.40 -0.72
C SER A 179 -19.69 8.42 0.01
N GLY A 180 -18.45 8.61 -0.43
CA GLY A 180 -17.53 9.62 0.10
C GLY A 180 -17.70 10.96 -0.61
N LEU A 181 -17.58 12.07 0.13
CA LEU A 181 -17.76 13.41 -0.45
C LEU A 181 -16.68 13.73 -1.50
N ILE A 182 -15.40 13.44 -1.23
CA ILE A 182 -14.31 13.73 -2.19
C ILE A 182 -14.43 12.88 -3.48
N PRO A 183 -14.62 11.55 -3.42
CA PRO A 183 -14.91 10.75 -4.62
C PRO A 183 -16.08 11.30 -5.44
N HIS A 184 -17.14 11.74 -4.77
CA HIS A 184 -18.29 12.35 -5.44
C HIS A 184 -17.91 13.65 -6.19
N LEU A 185 -17.20 14.58 -5.55
CA LEU A 185 -16.75 15.84 -6.18
C LEU A 185 -15.87 15.56 -7.42
N VAL A 186 -14.92 14.63 -7.30
CA VAL A 186 -14.01 14.25 -8.40
C VAL A 186 -14.78 13.63 -9.57
N THR A 187 -15.73 12.74 -9.28
CA THR A 187 -16.53 12.06 -10.31
C THR A 187 -17.50 13.03 -11.00
N THR A 188 -18.12 13.92 -10.24
CA THR A 188 -18.99 14.99 -10.79
C THR A 188 -18.19 15.89 -11.73
N ALA A 189 -16.95 16.24 -11.37
CA ALA A 189 -16.06 17.03 -12.23
C ALA A 189 -15.67 16.30 -13.53
N ALA A 190 -15.37 15.00 -13.46
CA ALA A 190 -15.09 14.17 -14.64
C ALA A 190 -16.27 14.10 -15.61
N ILE A 191 -17.48 13.87 -15.09
CA ILE A 191 -18.71 13.78 -15.88
C ILE A 191 -19.06 15.15 -16.46
N ALA A 192 -18.92 16.23 -15.70
CA ALA A 192 -19.19 17.59 -16.16
C ALA A 192 -18.32 17.95 -17.37
N TRP A 193 -17.02 17.64 -17.32
CA TRP A 193 -16.12 17.85 -18.46
C TRP A 193 -16.50 17.02 -19.68
N THR A 194 -16.88 15.75 -19.45
CA THR A 194 -17.30 14.81 -20.49
C THR A 194 -18.53 15.33 -21.23
N LEU A 195 -19.57 15.70 -20.48
CA LEU A 195 -20.81 16.25 -21.03
C LEU A 195 -20.57 17.59 -21.74
N ALA A 196 -19.75 18.48 -21.16
CA ALA A 196 -19.37 19.74 -21.77
C ALA A 196 -18.62 19.57 -23.11
N THR A 197 -17.81 18.52 -23.23
CA THR A 197 -17.11 18.18 -24.46
C THR A 197 -18.08 17.63 -25.52
N SER A 198 -19.00 16.74 -25.14
CA SER A 198 -20.07 16.26 -26.04
C SER A 198 -20.97 17.41 -26.54
N GLU A 199 -21.19 18.41 -25.69
CA GLU A 199 -21.96 19.64 -25.96
C GLU A 199 -21.14 20.73 -26.68
N LYS A 200 -19.88 20.44 -27.05
CA LYS A 200 -18.97 21.32 -27.81
C LYS A 200 -18.77 22.71 -27.18
N LEU A 201 -18.70 22.78 -25.85
CA LEU A 201 -18.37 24.02 -25.16
C LEU A 201 -16.93 24.46 -25.42
N THR A 202 -16.63 25.73 -25.17
CA THR A 202 -15.26 26.26 -25.28
C THR A 202 -14.35 25.70 -24.19
N ARG A 203 -13.03 25.77 -24.41
CA ARG A 203 -12.01 25.32 -23.44
C ARG A 203 -12.19 25.98 -22.07
N GLU A 204 -12.41 27.29 -22.04
CA GLU A 204 -12.59 28.07 -20.81
C GLU A 204 -13.89 27.70 -20.08
N GLU A 205 -15.00 27.52 -20.81
CA GLU A 205 -16.28 27.07 -20.23
C GLU A 205 -16.14 25.68 -19.59
N LYS A 206 -15.45 24.74 -20.25
CA LYS A 206 -15.17 23.41 -19.68
C LYS A 206 -14.35 23.52 -18.40
N ALA A 207 -13.25 24.27 -18.43
CA ALA A 207 -12.37 24.44 -17.28
C ALA A 207 -13.12 25.06 -16.09
N THR A 208 -13.93 26.08 -16.35
CA THR A 208 -14.79 26.75 -15.36
C THR A 208 -15.83 25.80 -14.77
N LEU A 209 -16.44 24.95 -15.60
CA LEU A 209 -17.44 23.98 -15.17
C LEU A 209 -16.83 22.90 -14.26
N VAL A 210 -15.64 22.40 -14.61
CA VAL A 210 -14.88 21.46 -13.76
C VAL A 210 -14.55 22.09 -12.41
N LEU A 211 -14.12 23.35 -12.41
CA LEU A 211 -13.81 24.07 -11.16
C LEU A 211 -15.07 24.23 -10.29
N ALA A 212 -16.21 24.58 -10.89
CA ALA A 212 -17.49 24.65 -10.18
C ALA A 212 -17.91 23.28 -9.63
N ALA A 213 -17.73 22.20 -10.39
CA ALA A 213 -18.04 20.83 -9.95
C ALA A 213 -17.20 20.39 -8.74
N LEU A 214 -15.92 20.75 -8.70
CA LEU A 214 -15.05 20.42 -7.55
C LEU A 214 -15.45 21.16 -6.25
N PHE A 215 -16.18 22.28 -6.36
CA PHE A 215 -16.60 23.08 -5.20
C PHE A 215 -18.09 23.00 -4.87
N HIS A 216 -18.96 22.46 -5.73
CA HIS A 216 -20.41 22.60 -5.59
C HIS A 216 -20.96 22.12 -4.24
N ASP A 217 -20.42 21.01 -3.75
CA ASP A 217 -20.84 20.33 -2.52
C ASP A 217 -19.85 20.46 -1.36
N ILE A 218 -18.76 21.23 -1.51
CA ILE A 218 -17.69 21.33 -0.51
C ILE A 218 -18.18 21.87 0.85
N GLY A 219 -19.32 22.58 0.84
CA GLY A 219 -19.98 23.16 2.00
C GLY A 219 -20.83 22.18 2.81
N LYS A 220 -21.13 20.98 2.30
CA LYS A 220 -22.00 19.99 2.97
C LYS A 220 -21.60 19.70 4.41
N PRO A 221 -20.31 19.49 4.75
CA PRO A 221 -19.92 19.16 6.12
C PRO A 221 -20.21 20.28 7.12
N PHE A 222 -20.30 21.54 6.67
CA PHE A 222 -20.70 22.65 7.54
C PHE A 222 -22.22 22.78 7.68
N LYS A 223 -22.97 22.47 6.62
CA LYS A 223 -24.43 22.56 6.63
C LYS A 223 -25.04 21.70 5.51
N TYR A 224 -25.41 20.45 5.80
CA TYR A 224 -25.88 19.51 4.77
C TYR A 224 -27.15 19.97 4.02
N HIS A 225 -28.16 20.50 4.74
CA HIS A 225 -29.44 20.90 4.13
C HIS A 225 -29.33 22.12 3.21
N ASP A 226 -28.61 23.17 3.63
CA ASP A 226 -28.44 24.43 2.89
C ASP A 226 -26.96 24.72 2.58
N HIS A 227 -26.27 23.74 2.01
CA HIS A 227 -24.82 23.82 1.78
C HIS A 227 -24.42 24.83 0.69
N ILE A 228 -25.33 25.16 -0.24
CA ILE A 228 -25.03 25.94 -1.46
C ILE A 228 -24.30 27.25 -1.15
N ASP A 229 -24.86 28.07 -0.25
CA ASP A 229 -24.27 29.35 0.12
C ASP A 229 -22.93 29.18 0.84
N VAL A 230 -22.79 28.08 1.61
CA VAL A 230 -21.53 27.74 2.26
C VAL A 230 -20.48 27.35 1.23
N SER A 231 -20.82 26.50 0.26
CA SER A 231 -19.94 26.11 -0.85
C SER A 231 -19.45 27.32 -1.63
N VAL A 232 -20.33 28.30 -1.91
CA VAL A 232 -19.96 29.56 -2.55
C VAL A 232 -18.96 30.36 -1.71
N ASN A 233 -19.18 30.46 -0.41
CA ASN A 233 -18.28 31.20 0.48
C ASN A 233 -16.91 30.52 0.59
N VAL A 234 -16.89 29.18 0.68
CA VAL A 234 -15.65 28.40 0.67
C VAL A 234 -14.91 28.58 -0.66
N CYS A 235 -15.61 28.46 -1.80
CA CYS A 235 -15.03 28.68 -3.13
C CYS A 235 -14.37 30.07 -3.23
N ARG A 236 -15.09 31.14 -2.87
CA ARG A 236 -14.53 32.50 -2.85
C ARG A 236 -13.32 32.62 -1.95
N TRP A 237 -13.34 31.97 -0.80
CA TRP A 237 -12.23 32.01 0.14
C TRP A 237 -10.99 31.26 -0.38
N VAL A 238 -11.16 30.11 -1.03
CA VAL A 238 -10.05 29.27 -1.51
C VAL A 238 -9.39 29.85 -2.76
N ILE A 239 -10.17 30.20 -3.79
CA ILE A 239 -9.64 30.56 -5.11
C ILE A 239 -9.80 32.04 -5.48
N GLY A 240 -10.40 32.87 -4.62
CA GLY A 240 -10.79 34.24 -4.99
C GLY A 240 -9.61 35.15 -5.36
N ASP A 241 -8.40 34.87 -4.87
CA ASP A 241 -7.16 35.55 -5.24
C ASP A 241 -6.34 34.81 -6.31
N LEU A 242 -6.84 33.67 -6.79
CA LEU A 242 -6.19 32.80 -7.77
C LEU A 242 -6.82 32.85 -9.16
N VAL A 243 -8.00 33.44 -9.34
CA VAL A 243 -8.69 33.56 -10.65
C VAL A 243 -9.18 34.98 -10.90
N GLN A 244 -9.53 35.29 -12.15
CA GLN A 244 -10.14 36.59 -12.47
C GLN A 244 -11.54 36.75 -11.84
N PRO A 245 -11.96 38.01 -11.52
CA PRO A 245 -13.27 38.27 -10.93
C PRO A 245 -14.44 37.68 -11.73
N ASP A 246 -14.43 37.82 -13.06
CA ASP A 246 -15.50 37.32 -13.93
C ASP A 246 -15.61 35.79 -13.91
N THR A 247 -14.47 35.09 -13.86
CA THR A 247 -14.39 33.64 -13.68
C THR A 247 -14.96 33.25 -12.33
N LEU A 248 -14.57 33.94 -11.25
CA LEU A 248 -15.07 33.68 -9.90
C LEU A 248 -16.59 33.86 -9.80
N ASP A 249 -17.12 34.92 -10.41
CA ASP A 249 -18.56 35.19 -10.46
C ASP A 249 -19.29 34.10 -11.23
N THR A 250 -18.72 33.62 -12.34
CA THR A 250 -19.28 32.50 -13.10
C THR A 250 -19.28 31.21 -12.29
N VAL A 251 -18.15 30.81 -11.70
CA VAL A 251 -18.04 29.61 -10.84
C VAL A 251 -19.06 29.67 -9.71
N THR A 252 -19.10 30.78 -8.97
CA THR A 252 -20.02 30.93 -7.83
C THR A 252 -21.48 30.95 -8.24
N ARG A 253 -21.80 31.49 -9.42
CA ARG A 253 -23.15 31.43 -10.00
C ARG A 253 -23.55 30.00 -10.36
N LEU A 254 -22.65 29.22 -10.96
CA LEU A 254 -22.91 27.80 -11.28
C LEU A 254 -23.20 27.00 -10.01
N ILE A 255 -22.37 27.19 -8.97
CA ILE A 255 -22.60 26.56 -7.66
C ILE A 255 -23.94 26.98 -7.07
N ARG A 256 -24.34 28.25 -7.15
CA ARG A 256 -25.64 28.71 -6.60
C ARG A 256 -26.85 28.08 -7.25
N LEU A 257 -26.77 27.82 -8.55
CA LEU A 257 -27.93 27.45 -9.36
C LEU A 257 -28.02 25.95 -9.64
N HIS A 258 -27.07 25.13 -9.20
CA HIS A 258 -27.00 23.72 -9.61
C HIS A 258 -28.18 22.85 -9.15
N HIS A 259 -28.93 23.25 -8.13
CA HIS A 259 -30.20 22.59 -7.73
C HIS A 259 -31.46 23.19 -8.39
N ILE A 260 -31.33 24.29 -9.14
CA ILE A 260 -32.47 25.01 -9.73
C ILE A 260 -32.66 24.56 -11.18
N ASP A 261 -33.91 24.31 -11.58
CA ASP A 261 -34.22 24.06 -12.98
C ASP A 261 -34.13 25.34 -13.81
N THR A 262 -33.25 25.34 -14.80
CA THR A 262 -32.90 26.52 -15.58
C THR A 262 -32.62 26.17 -17.03
N LYS A 263 -32.77 27.17 -17.91
CA LYS A 263 -32.39 27.08 -19.32
C LYS A 263 -30.90 27.33 -19.55
N ASP A 264 -30.17 27.73 -18.52
CA ASP A 264 -28.71 27.90 -18.60
C ASP A 264 -28.03 26.56 -18.86
N LYS A 265 -27.32 26.49 -19.99
CA LYS A 265 -26.65 25.28 -20.46
C LYS A 265 -25.60 24.77 -19.49
N LEU A 266 -24.79 25.65 -18.89
CA LEU A 266 -23.71 25.26 -17.97
C LEU A 266 -24.27 24.71 -16.67
N VAL A 267 -25.32 25.35 -16.14
CA VAL A 267 -26.00 24.88 -14.92
C VAL A 267 -26.65 23.52 -15.14
N ARG A 268 -27.30 23.32 -16.29
CA ARG A 268 -27.88 22.02 -16.66
C ARG A 268 -26.82 20.93 -16.69
N ILE A 269 -25.67 21.17 -17.33
CA ILE A 269 -24.59 20.17 -17.40
C ILE A 269 -24.06 19.83 -16.01
N LEU A 270 -23.85 20.83 -15.14
CA LEU A 270 -23.39 20.58 -13.77
C LEU A 270 -24.39 19.73 -12.98
N ARG A 271 -25.69 20.06 -13.06
CA ARG A 271 -26.75 19.29 -12.40
C ARG A 271 -26.84 17.86 -12.92
N ASP A 272 -26.74 17.69 -14.24
CA ASP A 272 -26.77 16.37 -14.86
C ASP A 272 -25.54 15.54 -14.44
N ALA A 273 -24.38 16.18 -14.28
CA ALA A 273 -23.17 15.54 -13.80
C ALA A 273 -23.27 15.11 -12.33
N ASP A 274 -23.78 15.98 -11.44
CA ASP A 274 -24.03 15.65 -10.03
C ASP A 274 -25.00 14.47 -9.89
N THR A 275 -26.11 14.52 -10.63
CA THR A 275 -27.12 13.45 -10.66
C THR A 275 -26.51 12.12 -11.08
N ARG A 276 -25.72 12.10 -12.17
CA ARG A 276 -25.09 10.88 -12.68
C ARG A 276 -24.00 10.34 -11.75
N SER A 277 -23.14 11.22 -11.23
CA SER A 277 -22.12 10.87 -10.22
C SER A 277 -22.76 10.19 -9.01
N SER A 278 -23.86 10.76 -8.54
CA SER A 278 -24.71 10.19 -7.51
C SER A 278 -25.27 8.81 -7.89
N GLU A 279 -25.83 8.63 -9.08
CA GLU A 279 -26.42 7.34 -9.51
C GLU A 279 -25.40 6.19 -9.50
N ILE A 280 -24.18 6.44 -9.99
CA ILE A 280 -23.11 5.42 -10.10
C ILE A 280 -22.66 4.89 -8.73
N ASP A 281 -22.64 5.75 -7.71
CA ASP A 281 -22.08 5.43 -6.40
C ASP A 281 -23.14 5.07 -5.34
N ARG A 282 -24.42 5.40 -5.58
CA ARG A 282 -25.51 5.18 -4.62
C ARG A 282 -25.98 3.73 -4.65
N LEU A 283 -25.90 3.08 -3.50
CA LEU A 283 -26.37 1.70 -3.31
C LEU A 283 -27.84 1.61 -2.87
N GLN A 284 -28.66 2.62 -3.17
CA GLN A 284 -30.03 2.71 -2.66
C GLN A 284 -30.93 1.55 -3.11
N GLY A 285 -30.78 1.10 -4.36
CA GLY A 285 -31.51 -0.06 -4.87
C GLY A 285 -31.18 -1.32 -4.07
N ARG A 286 -29.89 -1.55 -3.79
CA ARG A 286 -29.41 -2.65 -2.95
C ARG A 286 -29.85 -2.50 -1.49
N PHE A 287 -29.83 -1.28 -0.96
CA PHE A 287 -30.33 -0.99 0.39
C PHE A 287 -31.80 -1.42 0.54
N ARG A 288 -32.64 -1.07 -0.43
CA ARG A 288 -34.07 -1.44 -0.44
C ARG A 288 -34.27 -2.95 -0.54
N SER A 289 -33.50 -3.65 -1.38
CA SER A 289 -33.66 -5.09 -1.55
C SER A 289 -33.15 -5.90 -0.36
N ILE A 290 -31.99 -5.54 0.18
CA ILE A 290 -31.30 -6.27 1.27
C ILE A 290 -32.00 -6.08 2.63
N LEU A 291 -32.59 -4.91 2.87
CA LEU A 291 -33.26 -4.54 4.13
C LEU A 291 -34.79 -4.45 4.02
N ARG A 292 -35.39 -5.21 3.09
CA ARG A 292 -36.84 -5.15 2.81
C ARG A 292 -37.71 -5.32 4.05
N GLU A 293 -37.40 -6.31 4.90
CA GLU A 293 -38.19 -6.61 6.10
C GLU A 293 -38.00 -5.54 7.18
N GLU A 294 -36.78 -5.04 7.36
CA GLU A 294 -36.48 -3.95 8.29
C GLU A 294 -37.19 -2.65 7.89
N ILE A 295 -37.19 -2.33 6.59
CA ILE A 295 -37.91 -1.18 6.04
C ILE A 295 -39.41 -1.32 6.26
N LYS A 296 -39.98 -2.51 6.00
CA LYS A 296 -41.41 -2.78 6.23
C LYS A 296 -41.80 -2.58 7.70
N ASN A 297 -41.03 -3.14 8.62
CA ASN A 297 -41.27 -2.98 10.06
C ASN A 297 -41.21 -1.50 10.49
N LEU A 298 -40.30 -0.71 9.91
CA LEU A 298 -40.21 0.72 10.20
C LEU A 298 -41.39 1.51 9.62
N ALA A 299 -41.81 1.17 8.40
CA ALA A 299 -42.97 1.76 7.74
C ALA A 299 -44.26 1.50 8.57
N ASP A 300 -44.46 0.27 9.04
CA ASP A 300 -45.60 -0.11 9.87
C ASP A 300 -45.65 0.72 11.17
N LYS A 301 -44.52 0.93 11.83
CA LYS A 301 -44.41 1.78 13.04
C LYS A 301 -44.65 3.27 12.76
N LEU A 302 -44.40 3.72 11.53
CA LEU A 302 -44.67 5.08 11.10
C LEU A 302 -46.11 5.27 10.64
N GLY A 303 -46.89 4.19 10.49
CA GLY A 303 -48.22 4.22 9.90
C GLY A 303 -48.18 4.56 8.42
N LEU A 304 -47.09 4.22 7.74
CA LEU A 304 -46.89 4.41 6.29
C LEU A 304 -47.01 3.07 5.60
N SER A 305 -47.62 3.05 4.41
CA SER A 305 -47.47 1.91 3.52
C SER A 305 -46.01 1.77 3.05
N PRO A 306 -45.56 0.57 2.65
CA PRO A 306 -44.21 0.38 2.11
C PRO A 306 -43.92 1.31 0.91
N GLU A 307 -44.90 1.56 0.06
CA GLU A 307 -44.78 2.44 -1.11
C GLU A 307 -44.62 3.91 -0.72
N GLU A 308 -45.42 4.40 0.24
CA GLU A 308 -45.26 5.75 0.79
C GLU A 308 -43.92 5.94 1.49
N PHE A 309 -43.46 4.93 2.23
CA PHE A 309 -42.14 4.95 2.84
C PHE A 309 -41.07 5.09 1.75
N HIS A 310 -41.10 4.24 0.71
CA HIS A 310 -40.15 4.27 -0.39
C HIS A 310 -40.10 5.62 -1.11
N ASN A 311 -41.26 6.23 -1.37
CA ASN A 311 -41.33 7.55 -2.00
C ASN A 311 -40.71 8.64 -1.10
N LYS A 312 -40.87 8.53 0.22
CA LYS A 312 -40.31 9.46 1.20
C LYS A 312 -38.86 9.18 1.61
N MET A 313 -38.27 8.04 1.25
CA MET A 313 -36.87 7.71 1.60
C MET A 313 -35.84 8.74 1.12
N ASN A 314 -36.19 9.48 0.07
CA ASN A 314 -35.35 10.54 -0.48
C ASN A 314 -35.56 11.91 0.21
N THR A 315 -36.38 11.97 1.26
CA THR A 315 -36.71 13.21 1.96
C THR A 315 -36.08 13.22 3.35
N TRP A 316 -35.59 14.36 3.81
CA TRP A 316 -34.95 14.50 5.12
C TRP A 316 -35.98 14.40 6.25
N GLU A 317 -37.22 14.82 5.98
CA GLU A 317 -38.36 14.83 6.88
C GLU A 317 -38.70 13.42 7.37
N LEU A 318 -38.60 12.40 6.50
CA LEU A 318 -38.80 11.01 6.90
C LEU A 318 -37.74 10.57 7.91
N TRP A 319 -36.47 10.87 7.66
CA TRP A 319 -35.36 10.45 8.53
C TRP A 319 -35.37 11.18 9.87
N GLU A 320 -35.78 12.45 9.88
CA GLU A 320 -36.06 13.19 11.12
C GLU A 320 -37.21 12.55 11.91
N GLN A 321 -38.31 12.17 11.23
CA GLN A 321 -39.43 11.48 11.86
C GLN A 321 -39.01 10.11 12.43
N ILE A 322 -38.18 9.37 11.70
CA ILE A 322 -37.61 8.09 12.13
C ILE A 322 -36.77 8.31 13.38
N TYR A 323 -35.82 9.24 13.35
CA TYR A 323 -34.92 9.50 14.47
C TYR A 323 -35.68 9.91 15.75
N ARG A 324 -36.73 10.74 15.61
CA ARG A 324 -37.59 11.13 16.75
C ARG A 324 -38.31 9.94 17.41
N LYS A 325 -38.73 8.94 16.62
CA LYS A 325 -39.42 7.76 17.14
C LYS A 325 -38.46 6.64 17.57
N GLU A 326 -37.38 6.44 16.82
CA GLU A 326 -36.37 5.40 17.01
C GLU A 326 -34.96 5.98 16.76
N PRO A 327 -34.31 6.57 17.78
CA PRO A 327 -33.02 7.25 17.62
C PRO A 327 -31.91 6.38 17.00
N GLU A 328 -31.88 5.09 17.32
CA GLU A 328 -30.86 4.15 16.85
C GLU A 328 -31.15 3.57 15.45
N ALA A 329 -32.30 3.86 14.85
CA ALA A 329 -32.71 3.20 13.61
C ALA A 329 -31.76 3.52 12.45
N ILE A 330 -31.30 4.77 12.33
CA ILE A 330 -30.40 5.21 11.25
C ILE A 330 -29.06 4.48 11.33
N ARG A 331 -28.44 4.44 12.52
CA ARG A 331 -27.19 3.71 12.77
C ARG A 331 -27.36 2.21 12.51
N SER A 332 -28.43 1.61 13.04
CA SER A 332 -28.68 0.17 12.90
C SER A 332 -28.94 -0.25 11.46
N LEU A 333 -29.72 0.53 10.70
CA LEU A 333 -29.97 0.27 9.28
C LEU A 333 -28.67 0.38 8.47
N SER A 334 -27.89 1.43 8.71
CA SER A 334 -26.59 1.64 8.06
C SER A 334 -25.64 0.46 8.32
N GLN A 335 -25.54 0.02 9.58
CA GLN A 335 -24.66 -1.09 9.96
C GLN A 335 -25.13 -2.43 9.39
N ARG A 336 -26.43 -2.76 9.51
CA ARG A 336 -26.98 -4.01 8.95
C ARG A 336 -26.81 -4.07 7.44
N PHE A 337 -26.97 -2.93 6.76
CA PHE A 337 -26.80 -2.86 5.32
C PHE A 337 -25.38 -3.27 4.91
N VAL A 338 -24.35 -2.62 5.46
CA VAL A 338 -22.96 -2.89 5.04
C VAL A 338 -22.50 -4.30 5.44
N ILE A 339 -22.95 -4.84 6.57
CA ILE A 339 -22.67 -6.23 6.98
C ILE A 339 -23.25 -7.22 5.95
N LYS A 340 -24.56 -7.10 5.62
CA LYS A 340 -25.23 -7.98 4.66
C LYS A 340 -24.65 -7.86 3.25
N VAL A 341 -24.22 -6.66 2.86
CA VAL A 341 -23.54 -6.43 1.57
C VAL A 341 -22.18 -7.12 1.53
N ARG A 342 -21.45 -7.15 2.65
CA ARG A 342 -20.09 -7.68 2.73
C ARG A 342 -20.01 -9.21 2.85
N GLU A 343 -20.95 -9.84 3.55
CA GLU A 343 -21.03 -11.30 3.71
C GLU A 343 -20.74 -12.13 2.43
N PRO A 344 -21.33 -11.82 1.26
CA PRO A 344 -21.01 -12.51 0.02
C PRO A 344 -19.65 -12.12 -0.58
N LEU A 345 -19.18 -10.88 -0.35
CA LEU A 345 -17.93 -10.34 -0.90
C LEU A 345 -16.68 -10.91 -0.18
N ASP A 346 -16.81 -11.22 1.10
CA ASP A 346 -15.72 -11.82 1.91
C ASP A 346 -15.55 -13.32 1.64
N ASN A 347 -16.61 -14.01 1.21
CA ASN A 347 -16.58 -15.43 0.86
C ASN A 347 -16.29 -15.65 -0.63
N PHE A 348 -15.09 -15.28 -1.08
CA PHE A 348 -14.70 -15.28 -2.51
C PHE A 348 -14.94 -16.62 -3.24
N LEU A 349 -14.87 -17.77 -2.56
CA LEU A 349 -15.16 -19.08 -3.16
C LEU A 349 -16.64 -19.26 -3.57
N LYS A 350 -17.55 -18.44 -3.04
CA LYS A 350 -18.99 -18.44 -3.37
C LYS A 350 -19.40 -17.34 -4.37
N LEU A 351 -18.48 -16.44 -4.74
CA LEU A 351 -18.78 -15.27 -5.57
C LEU A 351 -19.31 -15.66 -6.97
N GLY A 352 -18.87 -16.80 -7.51
CA GLY A 352 -19.31 -17.33 -8.80
C GLY A 352 -20.78 -17.75 -8.88
N ILE A 353 -21.52 -17.75 -7.75
CA ILE A 353 -22.90 -18.28 -7.68
C ILE A 353 -23.95 -17.17 -7.48
N GLN A 354 -23.60 -15.97 -7.02
CA GLN A 354 -24.61 -14.97 -6.57
C GLN A 354 -24.69 -13.67 -7.37
N ILE A 355 -23.75 -13.40 -8.29
CA ILE A 355 -23.84 -12.22 -9.18
C ILE A 355 -24.91 -12.42 -10.27
N GLU A 356 -25.39 -13.65 -10.48
CA GLU A 356 -26.44 -13.96 -11.48
C GLU A 356 -27.81 -13.32 -11.17
N GLU A 357 -28.08 -12.88 -9.94
CA GLU A 357 -29.40 -12.38 -9.53
C GLU A 357 -29.57 -10.85 -9.61
N ALA A 358 -28.55 -10.09 -10.01
CA ALA A 358 -28.70 -8.65 -10.25
C ALA A 358 -29.47 -8.40 -11.57
N PRO A 359 -30.46 -7.49 -11.60
CA PRO A 359 -31.22 -7.18 -12.81
C PRO A 359 -30.27 -6.70 -13.93
N ARG A 360 -30.20 -7.48 -15.02
CA ARG A 360 -29.26 -7.29 -16.15
C ARG A 360 -29.53 -6.05 -17.03
N THR A 361 -30.29 -5.08 -16.55
CA THR A 361 -30.76 -3.93 -17.33
C THR A 361 -30.31 -2.62 -16.68
N GLY A 362 -29.10 -2.17 -17.00
CA GLY A 362 -28.69 -0.78 -16.79
C GLY A 362 -28.94 0.03 -18.07
N GLU A 363 -29.37 1.28 -17.94
CA GLU A 363 -29.44 2.16 -19.11
C GLU A 363 -28.01 2.48 -19.58
N ALA A 364 -27.73 2.19 -20.85
CA ALA A 364 -26.41 2.45 -21.43
C ALA A 364 -26.33 3.90 -21.93
N ARG A 365 -25.44 4.70 -21.33
CA ARG A 365 -25.28 6.09 -21.75
C ARG A 365 -24.16 6.22 -22.77
N LYS A 366 -24.54 6.23 -24.05
CA LYS A 366 -23.61 6.20 -25.20
C LYS A 366 -22.62 7.38 -25.26
N GLU A 367 -22.90 8.48 -24.57
CA GLU A 367 -22.07 9.70 -24.61
C GLU A 367 -20.88 9.64 -23.64
N ILE A 368 -21.00 8.86 -22.56
CA ILE A 368 -19.99 8.74 -21.50
C ILE A 368 -19.41 7.33 -21.57
N LEU A 369 -18.11 7.24 -21.80
CA LEU A 369 -17.37 6.00 -21.77
C LEU A 369 -16.60 5.87 -20.47
N MET A 370 -16.59 4.65 -19.95
CA MET A 370 -15.66 4.22 -18.94
C MET A 370 -14.56 3.39 -19.60
N GLY A 371 -13.31 3.76 -19.34
CA GLY A 371 -12.11 3.10 -19.83
C GLY A 371 -11.38 2.38 -18.72
N LEU A 372 -10.80 1.22 -19.05
CA LEU A 372 -9.90 0.47 -18.18
C LEU A 372 -8.63 0.13 -18.95
N VAL A 373 -7.47 0.45 -18.39
CA VAL A 373 -6.13 0.12 -18.91
C VAL A 373 -5.44 -0.82 -17.94
N ASP A 374 -4.74 -1.83 -18.47
CA ASP A 374 -3.94 -2.81 -17.74
C ASP A 374 -2.53 -2.85 -18.31
N ILE A 375 -1.57 -2.51 -17.45
CA ILE A 375 -0.14 -2.61 -17.67
C ILE A 375 0.27 -4.03 -17.26
N GLY A 376 0.47 -4.89 -18.24
CA GLY A 376 0.74 -6.30 -18.03
C GLY A 376 2.20 -6.61 -17.73
N SER A 377 2.45 -7.85 -17.30
CA SER A 377 3.79 -8.42 -17.11
C SER A 377 4.69 -7.66 -16.12
N ILE A 378 4.10 -6.97 -15.14
CA ILE A 378 4.82 -6.19 -14.11
C ILE A 378 5.84 -7.06 -13.37
N GLN A 379 5.41 -8.22 -12.86
CA GLN A 379 6.29 -9.11 -12.10
C GLN A 379 7.47 -9.58 -12.96
N ASP A 380 7.20 -10.01 -14.20
CA ASP A 380 8.23 -10.44 -15.14
C ASP A 380 9.24 -9.34 -15.49
N PHE A 381 8.80 -8.08 -15.51
CA PHE A 381 9.65 -6.91 -15.73
C PHE A 381 10.51 -6.59 -14.51
N VAL A 382 9.90 -6.49 -13.32
CA VAL A 382 10.58 -6.15 -12.06
C VAL A 382 11.61 -7.22 -11.67
N THR A 383 11.29 -8.50 -11.83
CA THR A 383 12.20 -9.61 -11.48
C THR A 383 13.08 -10.05 -12.65
N SER A 384 13.14 -9.28 -13.75
CA SER A 384 13.92 -9.65 -14.92
C SER A 384 15.43 -9.53 -14.74
N THR A 385 15.91 -8.80 -13.72
CA THR A 385 17.32 -8.41 -13.58
C THR A 385 17.99 -9.03 -12.36
N SER A 386 19.29 -9.34 -12.47
CA SER A 386 20.12 -9.79 -11.35
C SER A 386 20.87 -8.64 -10.65
N GLU A 387 20.41 -7.40 -10.76
CA GLU A 387 20.99 -6.22 -10.10
C GLU A 387 19.93 -5.50 -9.26
N LEU A 388 20.19 -5.29 -7.96
CA LEU A 388 19.20 -4.69 -7.04
C LEU A 388 18.78 -3.28 -7.46
N ARG A 389 19.71 -2.49 -8.03
CA ARG A 389 19.43 -1.14 -8.55
C ARG A 389 18.37 -1.18 -9.64
N CYS A 390 18.51 -2.13 -10.56
CA CYS A 390 17.57 -2.33 -11.65
C CYS A 390 16.21 -2.80 -11.13
N LEU A 391 16.18 -3.67 -10.11
CA LEU A 391 14.94 -4.14 -9.50
C LEU A 391 14.17 -2.99 -8.83
N ALA A 392 14.85 -2.17 -8.02
CA ALA A 392 14.24 -1.00 -7.38
C ALA A 392 13.75 0.03 -8.41
N ALA A 393 14.55 0.29 -9.44
CA ALA A 393 14.18 1.17 -10.54
C ALA A 393 12.97 0.63 -11.33
N ALA A 394 12.93 -0.67 -11.61
CA ALA A 394 11.84 -1.27 -12.36
C ALA A 394 10.50 -1.13 -11.63
N SER A 395 10.48 -1.37 -10.31
CA SER A 395 9.29 -1.14 -9.49
C SER A 395 8.83 0.32 -9.56
N LEU A 396 9.77 1.27 -9.40
CA LEU A 396 9.47 2.70 -9.44
C LEU A 396 8.97 3.15 -10.81
N VAL A 397 9.56 2.64 -11.89
CA VAL A 397 9.14 2.91 -13.26
C VAL A 397 7.69 2.48 -13.47
N ILE A 398 7.30 1.28 -13.03
CA ILE A 398 5.92 0.80 -13.18
C ILE A 398 4.95 1.72 -12.45
N ASP A 399 5.26 2.11 -11.21
CA ASP A 399 4.40 3.02 -10.44
C ASP A 399 4.29 4.39 -11.12
N THR A 400 5.42 4.97 -11.55
CA THR A 400 5.44 6.27 -12.25
C THR A 400 4.74 6.21 -13.61
N VAL A 401 4.87 5.11 -14.36
CA VAL A 401 4.16 4.92 -15.63
C VAL A 401 2.66 4.79 -15.40
N THR A 402 2.24 4.02 -14.39
CA THR A 402 0.83 3.78 -14.08
C THR A 402 0.14 5.03 -13.57
N MET A 403 0.77 5.75 -12.64
CA MET A 403 0.11 6.78 -11.83
C MET A 403 0.44 8.21 -12.28
N SER A 404 1.45 8.39 -13.13
CA SER A 404 1.87 9.72 -13.60
C SER A 404 1.86 9.80 -15.11
N TYR A 405 2.67 8.96 -15.78
CA TYR A 405 2.88 9.11 -17.23
C TYR A 405 1.63 8.78 -18.03
N THR A 406 0.98 7.65 -17.75
CA THR A 406 -0.24 7.25 -18.46
C THR A 406 -1.37 8.29 -18.25
N PRO A 407 -1.69 8.73 -17.02
CA PRO A 407 -2.58 9.86 -16.78
C PRO A 407 -2.22 11.12 -17.58
N TYR A 408 -0.95 11.50 -17.62
CA TYR A 408 -0.48 12.67 -18.36
C TYR A 408 -0.63 12.50 -19.88
N THR A 409 -0.35 11.31 -20.42
CA THR A 409 -0.58 10.98 -21.84
C THR A 409 -2.07 11.04 -22.19
N LEU A 410 -2.94 10.47 -21.34
CA LEU A 410 -4.39 10.55 -21.52
C LEU A 410 -4.88 12.00 -21.47
N GLN A 411 -4.35 12.81 -20.55
CA GLN A 411 -4.61 14.24 -20.46
C GLN A 411 -4.37 14.96 -21.78
N ARG A 412 -3.22 14.70 -22.42
CA ARG A 412 -2.83 15.36 -23.66
C ARG A 412 -3.58 14.86 -24.90
N SER A 413 -4.08 13.63 -24.87
CA SER A 413 -4.85 13.07 -26.00
C SER A 413 -6.14 13.85 -26.32
N ALA A 414 -6.63 14.66 -25.39
CA ALA A 414 -7.81 15.49 -25.55
C ALA A 414 -7.57 16.83 -26.29
N HIS A 415 -6.32 17.24 -26.55
CA HIS A 415 -6.02 18.46 -27.30
C HIS A 415 -6.58 18.42 -28.74
N PRO A 416 -7.01 19.57 -29.32
CA PRO A 416 -6.92 20.94 -28.80
C PRO A 416 -8.10 21.37 -27.90
N ASP A 417 -9.04 20.49 -27.58
CA ASP A 417 -10.32 20.80 -26.92
C ASP A 417 -10.19 21.18 -25.41
N GLY A 418 -8.96 21.32 -24.93
CA GLY A 418 -8.57 21.35 -23.52
C GLY A 418 -8.00 19.99 -23.05
N PRO A 419 -7.10 19.97 -22.05
CA PRO A 419 -6.63 18.74 -21.44
C PRO A 419 -7.79 17.98 -20.78
N LEU A 420 -7.76 16.64 -20.83
CA LEU A 420 -8.65 15.82 -20.02
C LEU A 420 -8.28 16.08 -18.53
N PRO A 421 -9.22 16.53 -17.69
CA PRO A 421 -8.89 16.90 -16.31
C PRO A 421 -8.44 15.67 -15.53
N LEU A 422 -7.54 15.84 -14.55
CA LEU A 422 -7.11 14.73 -13.70
C LEU A 422 -8.28 14.07 -12.95
N ALA A 423 -9.37 14.81 -12.73
CA ALA A 423 -10.62 14.29 -12.19
C ALA A 423 -11.17 13.09 -12.99
N SER A 424 -10.96 13.08 -14.31
CA SER A 424 -11.39 12.00 -15.20
C SER A 424 -10.58 10.72 -15.05
N ILE A 425 -9.37 10.79 -14.51
CA ILE A 425 -8.63 9.59 -14.11
C ILE A 425 -9.21 9.19 -12.76
N LEU A 426 -10.08 8.19 -12.74
CA LEU A 426 -10.72 7.79 -11.50
C LEU A 426 -9.67 7.12 -10.63
N TYR A 427 -9.19 5.96 -11.06
CA TYR A 427 -8.28 5.12 -10.30
C TYR A 427 -7.01 4.84 -11.11
N ALA A 428 -5.84 4.85 -10.47
CA ALA A 428 -4.56 4.52 -11.09
C ALA A 428 -3.62 3.91 -10.04
N ALA A 429 -3.49 2.59 -9.99
CA ALA A 429 -2.52 1.88 -9.15
C ALA A 429 -2.39 0.40 -9.57
N GLY A 430 -1.31 -0.28 -9.16
CA GLY A 430 -1.15 -1.72 -9.38
C GLY A 430 -1.19 -2.16 -10.85
N GLY A 431 -0.79 -1.26 -11.76
CA GLY A 431 -0.88 -1.47 -13.20
C GLY A 431 -2.26 -1.27 -13.82
N ILE A 432 -3.27 -0.88 -13.03
CA ILE A 432 -4.62 -0.61 -13.52
C ILE A 432 -4.88 0.89 -13.54
N ILE A 433 -5.44 1.39 -14.63
CA ILE A 433 -5.94 2.76 -14.76
C ILE A 433 -7.41 2.73 -15.21
N GLU A 434 -8.29 3.30 -14.41
CA GLU A 434 -9.72 3.45 -14.66
C GLU A 434 -10.05 4.93 -14.85
N PHE A 435 -10.81 5.27 -15.89
CA PHE A 435 -11.03 6.66 -16.26
C PHE A 435 -12.33 6.86 -17.05
N ILE A 436 -12.83 8.10 -17.07
CA ILE A 436 -14.04 8.50 -17.80
C ILE A 436 -13.67 9.45 -18.95
N ILE A 437 -14.21 9.20 -20.13
CA ILE A 437 -14.06 10.07 -21.32
C ILE A 437 -15.37 10.21 -22.10
N PRO A 438 -15.52 11.25 -22.92
CA PRO A 438 -16.58 11.31 -23.91
C PRO A 438 -16.29 10.37 -25.09
N GLU A 439 -17.34 9.78 -25.66
CA GLU A 439 -17.23 8.99 -26.91
C GLU A 439 -16.51 9.78 -28.02
N ALA A 440 -16.70 11.10 -28.07
CA ALA A 440 -16.11 12.00 -29.06
C ALA A 440 -14.57 12.03 -29.09
N ILE A 441 -13.88 11.58 -28.04
CA ILE A 441 -12.41 11.54 -28.00
C ILE A 441 -11.84 10.13 -27.95
N LYS A 442 -12.69 9.09 -28.00
CA LYS A 442 -12.29 7.69 -27.87
C LYS A 442 -11.15 7.31 -28.81
N ASP A 443 -11.26 7.62 -30.10
CA ASP A 443 -10.25 7.25 -31.09
C ASP A 443 -8.89 7.93 -30.84
N ARG A 444 -8.90 9.19 -30.35
CA ARG A 444 -7.69 9.91 -29.95
C ARG A 444 -7.00 9.24 -28.76
N VAL A 445 -7.80 8.84 -27.76
CA VAL A 445 -7.33 8.12 -26.59
C VAL A 445 -6.79 6.74 -26.99
N GLU A 446 -7.48 5.99 -27.85
CA GLU A 446 -7.01 4.71 -28.38
C GLU A 446 -5.70 4.85 -29.15
N GLY A 447 -5.54 5.92 -29.94
CA GLY A 447 -4.29 6.24 -30.61
C GLY A 447 -3.14 6.49 -29.62
N ALA A 448 -3.39 7.27 -28.57
CA ALA A 448 -2.41 7.55 -27.53
C ALA A 448 -2.01 6.28 -26.74
N LEU A 449 -2.98 5.42 -26.39
CA LEU A 449 -2.74 4.14 -25.73
C LEU A 449 -2.03 3.14 -26.65
N GLY A 450 -2.32 3.15 -27.95
CA GLY A 450 -1.62 2.34 -28.95
C GLY A 450 -0.15 2.72 -29.09
N GLU A 451 0.15 4.02 -29.07
CA GLU A 451 1.52 4.52 -29.07
C GLU A 451 2.24 4.16 -27.77
N LEU A 452 1.58 4.36 -26.62
CA LEU A 452 2.10 3.96 -25.32
C LEU A 452 2.42 2.46 -25.28
N ASN A 453 1.53 1.61 -25.81
CA ASN A 453 1.75 0.17 -25.93
C ASN A 453 2.96 -0.16 -26.81
N ARG A 454 3.12 0.54 -27.93
CA ARG A 454 4.26 0.36 -28.85
C ARG A 454 5.60 0.66 -28.16
N ILE A 455 5.64 1.69 -27.32
CA ILE A 455 6.83 2.07 -26.56
C ILE A 455 7.10 1.05 -25.44
N LEU A 456 6.13 0.79 -24.56
CA LEU A 456 6.29 -0.08 -23.40
C LEU A 456 6.51 -1.56 -23.76
N SER A 457 5.89 -2.05 -24.83
CA SER A 457 6.06 -3.43 -25.30
C SER A 457 7.49 -3.74 -25.73
N ARG A 458 8.28 -2.75 -26.17
CA ARG A 458 9.73 -2.93 -26.43
C ARG A 458 10.50 -3.38 -25.19
N HIS A 459 10.00 -3.01 -24.01
CA HIS A 459 10.53 -3.42 -22.72
C HIS A 459 9.82 -4.63 -22.11
N GLY A 460 8.93 -5.29 -22.87
CA GLY A 460 8.16 -6.44 -22.40
C GLY A 460 7.00 -6.08 -21.47
N ILE A 461 6.53 -4.83 -21.52
CA ILE A 461 5.40 -4.33 -20.72
C ILE A 461 4.24 -4.06 -21.68
N PRO A 462 3.33 -5.02 -21.92
CA PRO A 462 2.18 -4.78 -22.78
C PRO A 462 1.16 -3.87 -22.08
N VAL A 463 0.55 -2.96 -22.84
CA VAL A 463 -0.56 -2.13 -22.40
C VAL A 463 -1.82 -2.58 -23.12
N ARG A 464 -2.84 -2.93 -22.33
CA ARG A 464 -4.14 -3.38 -22.83
C ARG A 464 -5.22 -2.45 -22.32
N TRP A 465 -6.28 -2.28 -23.09
CA TRP A 465 -7.36 -1.40 -22.70
C TRP A 465 -8.72 -1.87 -23.20
N SER A 466 -9.76 -1.39 -22.55
CA SER A 466 -11.16 -1.60 -22.93
C SER A 466 -11.99 -0.36 -22.63
N PHE A 467 -13.06 -0.17 -23.41
CA PHE A 467 -14.06 0.88 -23.23
C PHE A 467 -15.44 0.26 -23.25
N ILE A 468 -16.32 0.75 -22.37
CA ILE A 468 -17.76 0.51 -22.46
C ILE A 468 -18.53 1.79 -22.11
N PRO A 469 -19.79 1.94 -22.59
CA PRO A 469 -20.68 2.96 -22.08
C PRO A 469 -20.86 2.82 -20.56
N LEU A 470 -20.77 3.94 -19.85
CA LEU A 470 -21.02 3.99 -18.41
C LEU A 470 -22.48 3.60 -18.15
N LEU A 471 -22.66 2.62 -17.26
CA LEU A 471 -23.97 2.17 -16.81
C LEU A 471 -24.28 2.80 -15.45
N ASP A 472 -25.56 2.88 -15.09
CA ASP A 472 -25.95 3.43 -13.78
C ASP A 472 -25.48 2.54 -12.61
N GLU A 473 -25.19 1.26 -12.84
CA GLU A 473 -24.59 0.38 -11.83
C GLU A 473 -23.09 0.15 -12.09
N TYR A 474 -22.26 0.65 -11.18
CA TYR A 474 -20.79 0.54 -11.25
C TYR A 474 -20.31 -0.91 -11.37
N SER A 475 -20.85 -1.81 -10.55
CA SER A 475 -20.41 -3.22 -10.51
C SER A 475 -20.58 -3.94 -11.86
N LEU A 476 -21.68 -3.66 -12.59
CA LEU A 476 -21.89 -4.19 -13.94
C LEU A 476 -20.92 -3.59 -14.96
N THR A 477 -20.57 -2.31 -14.78
CA THR A 477 -19.62 -1.60 -15.64
C THR A 477 -18.22 -2.22 -15.49
N ILE A 478 -17.73 -2.38 -14.27
CA ILE A 478 -16.42 -3.01 -14.00
C ILE A 478 -16.39 -4.47 -14.43
N GLN A 479 -17.45 -5.24 -14.20
CA GLN A 479 -17.52 -6.62 -14.65
C GLN A 479 -17.32 -6.72 -16.18
N LYS A 480 -18.08 -5.95 -16.96
CA LYS A 480 -17.98 -5.94 -18.42
C LYS A 480 -16.62 -5.46 -18.91
N LEU A 481 -16.04 -4.45 -18.26
CA LEU A 481 -14.67 -4.00 -18.55
C LEU A 481 -13.65 -5.13 -18.31
N GLY A 482 -13.77 -5.83 -17.17
CA GLY A 482 -12.90 -6.95 -16.81
C GLY A 482 -13.02 -8.13 -17.78
N GLU A 483 -14.24 -8.48 -18.20
CA GLU A 483 -14.50 -9.51 -19.21
C GLU A 483 -13.87 -9.14 -20.56
N ASN A 484 -14.11 -7.92 -21.05
CA ASN A 484 -13.54 -7.43 -22.31
C ASN A 484 -12.02 -7.37 -22.26
N LEU A 485 -11.45 -6.88 -21.16
CA LEU A 485 -10.01 -6.80 -20.97
C LEU A 485 -9.39 -8.20 -20.92
N SER A 486 -10.04 -9.16 -20.25
CA SER A 486 -9.61 -10.56 -20.25
C SER A 486 -9.59 -11.13 -21.67
N LEU A 487 -10.60 -10.85 -22.50
CA LEU A 487 -10.60 -11.22 -23.91
C LEU A 487 -9.43 -10.59 -24.67
N THR A 488 -9.06 -9.34 -24.40
CA THR A 488 -7.88 -8.71 -25.02
C THR A 488 -6.56 -9.38 -24.59
N LYS A 489 -6.46 -9.91 -23.36
CA LYS A 489 -5.28 -10.65 -22.89
C LYS A 489 -5.06 -11.95 -23.65
N TYR A 490 -6.12 -12.58 -24.16
CA TYR A 490 -6.05 -13.80 -24.98
C TYR A 490 -5.83 -13.54 -26.48
N LYS A 491 -6.06 -12.30 -26.96
CA LYS A 491 -5.83 -11.94 -28.36
C LYS A 491 -4.33 -11.76 -28.60
N ILE A 492 -3.68 -12.80 -29.15
CA ILE A 492 -2.30 -12.70 -29.65
C ILE A 492 -2.33 -11.84 -30.92
N ARG A 493 -1.73 -10.64 -30.88
CA ARG A 493 -1.55 -9.81 -32.09
C ARG A 493 -0.22 -10.16 -32.74
N GLU A 494 -0.22 -10.44 -34.06
CA GLU A 494 1.01 -10.72 -34.83
C GLU A 494 2.07 -9.60 -34.70
N SER A 495 1.66 -8.36 -34.42
CA SER A 495 2.53 -7.20 -34.24
C SER A 495 3.31 -7.18 -32.91
N GLU A 496 3.02 -8.06 -31.95
CA GLU A 496 3.65 -8.05 -30.63
C GLU A 496 5.02 -8.74 -30.59
N TYR A 497 5.36 -9.52 -31.62
CA TYR A 497 6.62 -10.27 -31.67
C TYR A 497 7.30 -10.08 -33.02
N ALA A 498 8.31 -9.21 -33.06
CA ALA A 498 9.29 -9.25 -34.14
C ALA A 498 10.13 -10.53 -33.96
N ILE A 499 9.70 -11.64 -34.56
CA ILE A 499 10.52 -12.84 -34.67
C ILE A 499 11.72 -12.46 -35.54
N GLN A 500 12.87 -12.19 -34.94
CA GLN A 500 14.13 -12.05 -35.67
C GLN A 500 14.75 -13.46 -35.79
N PRO A 501 14.60 -14.16 -36.93
CA PRO A 501 15.33 -15.39 -37.15
C PRO A 501 16.83 -15.07 -37.08
N SER A 502 17.57 -15.79 -36.23
CA SER A 502 19.01 -15.65 -36.12
C SER A 502 19.69 -16.21 -37.38
N THR A 503 19.77 -15.42 -38.44
CA THR A 503 20.40 -15.82 -39.71
C THR A 503 21.91 -15.52 -39.76
N GLY A 504 22.50 -15.00 -38.68
CA GLY A 504 23.92 -14.65 -38.62
C GLY A 504 24.76 -15.60 -37.75
N LYS A 505 25.88 -16.07 -38.29
CA LYS A 505 26.93 -16.93 -37.67
C LYS A 505 27.64 -16.35 -36.42
N GLY A 506 27.06 -15.38 -35.72
CA GLY A 506 27.54 -14.90 -34.44
C GLY A 506 26.43 -15.03 -33.41
N VAL A 507 26.63 -15.89 -32.40
CA VAL A 507 25.73 -15.94 -31.23
C VAL A 507 25.73 -14.54 -30.62
N ARG A 508 24.65 -13.76 -30.81
CA ARG A 508 24.51 -12.48 -30.13
C ARG A 508 24.57 -12.78 -28.64
N GLN A 509 25.63 -12.32 -27.97
CA GLN A 509 25.75 -12.48 -26.52
C GLN A 509 24.53 -11.83 -25.86
N VAL A 510 23.92 -12.52 -24.91
CA VAL A 510 22.79 -11.99 -24.13
C VAL A 510 23.30 -11.04 -23.06
N CYS A 511 22.47 -10.05 -22.73
CA CYS A 511 22.70 -9.09 -21.66
C CYS A 511 23.05 -9.83 -20.37
N LYS A 512 24.17 -9.44 -19.74
CA LYS A 512 24.67 -10.06 -18.50
C LYS A 512 23.91 -9.64 -17.23
N ILE A 513 22.85 -8.85 -17.39
CA ILE A 513 22.02 -8.35 -16.28
C ILE A 513 20.67 -9.06 -16.27
N CYS A 514 19.96 -9.10 -17.41
CA CYS A 514 18.66 -9.76 -17.50
C CYS A 514 18.69 -11.16 -18.10
N TYR A 515 19.79 -11.54 -18.77
CA TYR A 515 19.93 -12.82 -19.48
C TYR A 515 18.84 -13.12 -20.53
N LYS A 516 18.01 -12.13 -20.89
CA LYS A 516 16.88 -12.27 -21.83
C LYS A 516 17.13 -11.58 -23.19
N ARG A 517 17.65 -10.34 -23.18
CA ARG A 517 17.81 -9.50 -24.38
C ARG A 517 19.23 -9.52 -24.92
N PRO A 518 19.48 -9.28 -26.22
CA PRO A 518 20.83 -9.16 -26.76
C PRO A 518 21.59 -7.97 -26.15
N ILE A 519 22.93 -8.08 -26.05
CA ILE A 519 23.80 -6.95 -25.73
C ILE A 519 23.76 -5.94 -26.88
N GLU A 520 23.65 -4.65 -26.56
CA GLU A 520 23.75 -3.56 -27.51
C GLU A 520 25.15 -2.95 -27.51
N SER A 521 25.67 -2.59 -28.69
CA SER A 521 27.01 -2.03 -28.84
C SER A 521 27.17 -0.73 -28.04
N GLY A 522 28.24 -0.61 -27.26
CA GLY A 522 28.53 0.58 -26.44
C GLY A 522 27.72 0.68 -25.14
N LYS A 523 26.81 -0.26 -24.85
CA LYS A 523 26.03 -0.27 -23.61
C LYS A 523 26.67 -1.20 -22.59
N TYR A 524 27.39 -0.61 -21.65
CA TYR A 524 28.05 -1.31 -20.56
C TYR A 524 27.63 -0.74 -19.21
N ILE A 525 27.52 -1.61 -18.22
CA ILE A 525 27.27 -1.25 -16.82
C ILE A 525 28.54 -1.56 -16.02
N ARG A 526 29.07 -0.54 -15.35
CA ARG A 526 30.19 -0.70 -14.44
C ARG A 526 29.66 -1.08 -13.06
N THR A 527 29.88 -2.32 -12.68
CA THR A 527 29.65 -2.84 -11.32
C THR A 527 30.96 -2.81 -10.52
N PRO A 528 30.93 -2.92 -9.18
CA PRO A 528 32.15 -3.04 -8.38
C PRO A 528 33.04 -4.22 -8.81
N GLU A 529 32.45 -5.33 -9.29
CA GLU A 529 33.20 -6.53 -9.67
C GLU A 529 33.77 -6.46 -11.09
N ALA A 530 32.98 -5.95 -12.05
CA ALA A 530 33.37 -5.93 -13.46
C ALA A 530 32.52 -4.98 -14.31
N GLU A 531 32.97 -4.73 -15.53
CA GLU A 531 32.13 -4.15 -16.57
C GLU A 531 31.30 -5.26 -17.26
N LYS A 532 29.97 -5.07 -17.28
CA LYS A 532 29.00 -6.03 -17.80
C LYS A 532 28.31 -5.44 -19.03
N GLY A 533 28.37 -6.14 -20.17
CA GLY A 533 27.60 -5.77 -21.37
C GLY A 533 26.09 -5.89 -21.13
N SER A 534 25.34 -4.87 -21.51
CA SER A 534 23.92 -4.71 -21.20
C SER A 534 23.05 -4.42 -22.41
N CYS A 535 21.74 -4.71 -22.32
CA CYS A 535 20.75 -4.14 -23.23
C CYS A 535 20.39 -2.70 -22.82
N SER A 536 19.78 -1.93 -23.72
CA SER A 536 19.27 -0.57 -23.46
C SER A 536 18.45 -0.49 -22.17
N THR A 537 17.45 -1.37 -22.04
CA THR A 537 16.54 -1.37 -20.88
C THR A 537 17.28 -1.55 -19.55
N CYS A 538 18.18 -2.53 -19.46
CA CYS A 538 18.96 -2.75 -18.23
C CYS A 538 19.89 -1.58 -17.94
N LYS A 539 20.46 -0.94 -18.96
CA LYS A 539 21.30 0.24 -18.79
C LYS A 539 20.49 1.40 -18.21
N THR A 540 19.33 1.72 -18.80
CA THR A 540 18.49 2.82 -18.31
C THR A 540 17.94 2.53 -16.92
N LEU A 541 17.51 1.29 -16.63
CA LEU A 541 17.11 0.90 -15.27
C LEU A 541 18.27 1.01 -14.27
N TYR A 542 19.50 0.69 -14.67
CA TYR A 542 20.66 0.86 -13.81
C TYR A 542 20.96 2.34 -13.53
N ASP A 543 20.77 3.20 -14.52
CA ASP A 543 20.99 4.65 -14.39
C ASP A 543 19.93 5.28 -13.49
N ILE A 544 18.64 5.00 -13.71
CA ILE A 544 17.53 5.37 -12.80
C ILE A 544 17.82 4.85 -11.40
N GLY A 545 18.16 3.57 -11.28
CA GLY A 545 18.46 2.93 -10.01
C GLY A 545 19.62 3.60 -9.29
N SER A 546 20.63 4.09 -10.01
CA SER A 546 21.77 4.77 -9.41
C SER A 546 21.38 6.11 -8.75
N GLU A 547 20.32 6.76 -9.23
CA GLU A 547 19.78 8.00 -8.63
C GLU A 547 18.94 7.77 -7.35
N ILE A 548 18.43 6.56 -7.13
CA ILE A 548 17.49 6.29 -6.03
C ILE A 548 17.96 5.22 -5.03
N HIS A 549 19.10 4.56 -5.29
CA HIS A 549 19.59 3.43 -4.49
C HIS A 549 20.56 3.89 -3.39
N PHE A 550 21.39 2.97 -2.89
CA PHE A 550 22.20 3.16 -1.69
C PHE A 550 23.03 4.44 -1.63
N ARG A 551 23.68 4.90 -2.72
CA ARG A 551 24.53 6.10 -2.63
C ARG A 551 23.73 7.34 -2.25
N ASN A 552 22.75 7.69 -3.06
CA ASN A 552 21.93 8.87 -2.82
C ASN A 552 21.17 8.73 -1.49
N ARG A 553 20.66 7.53 -1.16
CA ARG A 553 20.05 7.29 0.16
C ARG A 553 21.01 7.50 1.33
N TYR A 554 22.28 7.10 1.18
CA TYR A 554 23.29 7.22 2.23
C TYR A 554 23.70 8.68 2.46
N GLU A 555 23.77 9.46 1.38
CA GLU A 555 24.16 10.87 1.40
C GLU A 555 22.98 11.82 1.73
N SER A 556 21.74 11.41 1.48
CA SER A 556 20.54 12.21 1.75
C SER A 556 20.07 12.16 3.21
N LYS A 557 19.41 13.24 3.65
CA LYS A 557 18.70 13.28 4.92
C LYS A 557 17.41 12.47 4.83
N MET A 558 17.21 11.54 5.75
CA MET A 558 15.97 10.78 5.89
C MET A 558 15.10 11.41 6.97
N ILE A 559 13.81 11.57 6.66
CA ILE A 559 12.81 12.07 7.60
C ILE A 559 12.18 10.89 8.33
N PHE A 560 12.19 10.90 9.66
CA PHE A 560 11.56 9.89 10.49
C PHE A 560 11.00 10.47 11.79
N ASN A 561 9.67 10.49 11.95
CA ASN A 561 8.98 11.08 13.12
C ASN A 561 9.48 12.50 13.47
N GLY A 562 9.71 13.35 12.46
CA GLY A 562 10.21 14.72 12.64
C GLY A 562 11.72 14.82 12.91
N LEU A 563 12.44 13.70 12.97
CA LEU A 563 13.90 13.68 12.97
C LEU A 563 14.42 13.67 11.53
N GLU A 564 15.41 14.51 11.24
CA GLU A 564 16.20 14.43 10.01
C GLU A 564 17.56 13.80 10.33
N VAL A 565 17.82 12.60 9.80
CA VAL A 565 19.07 11.87 10.02
C VAL A 565 19.58 11.35 8.68
N SER A 566 20.86 11.56 8.38
CA SER A 566 21.50 10.88 7.24
C SER A 566 22.27 9.63 7.73
N PRO A 567 22.32 8.54 6.94
CA PRO A 567 23.19 7.41 7.25
C PRO A 567 24.66 7.80 7.39
N ARG A 568 25.14 8.76 6.60
CA ARG A 568 26.49 9.32 6.75
C ARG A 568 26.75 9.84 8.16
N ASP A 569 25.83 10.59 8.74
CA ASP A 569 25.96 11.12 10.10
C ASP A 569 25.89 10.01 11.15
N ALA A 570 25.00 9.03 10.94
CA ALA A 570 24.81 7.91 11.86
C ALA A 570 26.05 6.99 11.96
N PHE A 571 26.69 6.70 10.83
CA PHE A 571 27.85 5.79 10.76
C PHE A 571 29.19 6.51 10.80
N SER A 572 29.23 7.81 10.49
CA SER A 572 30.47 8.60 10.40
C SER A 572 31.48 8.03 9.39
N LEU A 573 30.98 7.48 8.27
CA LEU A 573 31.79 6.93 7.17
C LEU A 573 31.48 7.68 5.86
N GLU A 574 32.50 7.88 5.03
CA GLU A 574 32.31 8.42 3.68
C GLU A 574 31.80 7.34 2.73
N TRP A 575 31.10 7.74 1.66
CA TRP A 575 30.51 6.80 0.70
C TRP A 575 31.55 5.85 0.07
N SER A 576 32.78 6.30 -0.15
CA SER A 576 33.87 5.48 -0.69
C SER A 576 34.18 4.24 0.17
N GLU A 577 33.92 4.32 1.47
CA GLU A 577 34.10 3.25 2.44
C GLU A 577 32.78 2.52 2.66
N ALA A 578 31.72 3.26 3.00
CA ALA A 578 30.40 2.70 3.27
C ALA A 578 29.84 1.89 2.10
N GLY A 579 30.05 2.34 0.86
CA GLY A 579 29.60 1.65 -0.34
C GLY A 579 30.24 0.27 -0.55
N ARG A 580 31.40 -0.01 0.06
CA ARG A 580 32.07 -1.33 0.01
C ARG A 580 31.52 -2.32 1.03
N VAL A 581 30.85 -1.83 2.07
CA VAL A 581 30.36 -2.61 3.21
C VAL A 581 28.87 -2.37 3.48
N ILE A 582 28.11 -1.92 2.47
CA ILE A 582 26.74 -1.43 2.66
C ILE A 582 25.79 -2.52 3.16
N ILE A 583 26.00 -3.77 2.73
CA ILE A 583 25.19 -4.92 3.16
C ILE A 583 25.49 -5.26 4.62
N GLU A 584 26.74 -5.14 5.02
CA GLU A 584 27.19 -5.33 6.39
C GLU A 584 26.63 -4.23 7.31
N LEU A 585 26.63 -2.97 6.85
CA LEU A 585 25.97 -1.88 7.58
C LEU A 585 24.48 -2.18 7.76
N ILE A 586 23.76 -2.55 6.69
CA ILE A 586 22.33 -2.93 6.74
C ILE A 586 22.10 -4.14 7.67
N SER A 587 23.03 -5.10 7.72
CA SER A 587 22.93 -6.29 8.59
C SER A 587 23.07 -5.98 10.08
N GLY A 588 23.54 -4.78 10.44
CA GLY A 588 23.63 -4.33 11.82
C GLY A 588 25.03 -3.93 12.27
N HIS A 589 26.05 -4.02 11.41
CA HIS A 589 27.43 -3.70 11.80
C HIS A 589 27.65 -2.20 11.97
N ASP A 590 28.63 -1.86 12.81
CA ASP A 590 29.29 -0.56 12.76
C ASP A 590 30.75 -0.66 12.30
N GLY A 591 31.42 0.50 12.15
CA GLY A 591 32.78 0.55 11.62
C GLY A 591 33.80 -0.20 12.48
N LYS A 592 33.66 -0.20 13.81
CA LYS A 592 34.59 -0.90 14.70
C LYS A 592 34.39 -2.41 14.65
N GLU A 593 33.13 -2.86 14.68
CA GLU A 593 32.81 -4.28 14.54
C GLU A 593 33.36 -4.84 13.22
N LEU A 594 33.23 -4.07 12.12
CA LEU A 594 33.78 -4.45 10.82
C LEU A 594 35.31 -4.55 10.84
N GLU A 595 36.00 -3.60 11.45
CA GLU A 595 37.44 -3.69 11.63
C GLU A 595 37.85 -4.93 12.42
N GLY A 596 37.14 -5.23 13.52
CA GLY A 596 37.37 -6.43 14.33
C GLY A 596 37.19 -7.72 13.54
N VAL A 597 36.12 -7.82 12.71
CA VAL A 597 35.89 -8.96 11.82
C VAL A 597 37.02 -9.08 10.78
N ILE A 598 37.45 -7.99 10.16
CA ILE A 598 38.52 -7.98 9.14
C ILE A 598 39.87 -8.39 9.75
N LYS A 599 40.15 -7.95 10.99
CA LYS A 599 41.38 -8.28 11.74
C LYS A 599 41.35 -9.69 12.35
N GLY A 600 40.22 -10.39 12.30
CA GLY A 600 40.05 -11.72 12.90
C GLY A 600 40.08 -11.70 14.43
N GLU A 601 39.64 -10.61 15.03
CA GLU A 601 39.60 -10.46 16.49
C GLU A 601 38.61 -11.45 17.12
N ALA A 602 39.04 -12.09 18.21
CA ALA A 602 38.21 -13.07 18.92
C ALA A 602 36.96 -12.39 19.49
N GLY A 603 35.78 -12.88 19.12
CA GLY A 603 34.49 -12.36 19.58
C GLY A 603 33.70 -11.57 18.54
N TYR A 604 34.31 -11.22 17.40
CA TYR A 604 33.60 -10.59 16.28
C TYR A 604 33.34 -11.59 15.14
N LYS A 605 32.12 -11.58 14.61
CA LYS A 605 31.70 -12.36 13.44
C LYS A 605 30.84 -11.49 12.54
N TYR A 606 30.73 -11.89 11.27
CA TYR A 606 29.74 -11.28 10.39
C TYR A 606 28.34 -11.45 10.97
N ARG A 607 27.60 -10.34 11.04
CA ARG A 607 26.20 -10.32 11.44
C ARG A 607 25.34 -10.94 10.37
N ASN A 608 24.19 -11.44 10.79
CA ASN A 608 23.22 -12.04 9.88
C ASN A 608 22.29 -10.95 9.28
N ILE A 609 22.07 -11.02 7.97
CA ILE A 609 21.10 -10.20 7.23
C ILE A 609 19.81 -10.98 6.98
N ALA A 610 18.67 -10.31 7.14
CA ALA A 610 17.37 -10.84 6.78
C ALA A 610 16.85 -10.25 5.47
N VAL A 611 16.27 -11.12 4.65
CA VAL A 611 15.41 -10.76 3.52
C VAL A 611 13.97 -11.07 3.90
N VAL A 612 13.13 -10.03 3.91
CA VAL A 612 11.70 -10.12 4.19
C VAL A 612 10.92 -9.79 2.92
N LYS A 613 10.08 -10.72 2.50
CA LYS A 613 9.13 -10.56 1.38
C LYS A 613 7.71 -10.57 1.93
N LEU A 614 6.91 -9.57 1.57
CA LEU A 614 5.52 -9.39 1.97
C LEU A 614 4.62 -9.41 0.73
N ASP A 615 3.43 -10.01 0.83
CA ASP A 615 2.43 -9.97 -0.24
C ASP A 615 1.01 -10.08 0.32
N GLY A 616 0.08 -9.30 -0.24
CA GLY A 616 -1.31 -9.27 0.18
C GLY A 616 -2.09 -10.52 -0.15
N ASN A 617 -2.86 -11.03 0.81
CA ASN A 617 -3.70 -12.19 0.59
C ASN A 617 -4.88 -11.86 -0.35
N LEU A 618 -4.93 -12.48 -1.52
CA LEU A 618 -6.06 -12.42 -2.47
C LEU A 618 -6.47 -10.97 -2.84
N MET A 619 -5.51 -10.07 -3.06
CA MET A 619 -5.81 -8.66 -3.34
C MET A 619 -6.51 -8.43 -4.68
N GLY A 620 -6.16 -9.18 -5.73
CA GLY A 620 -6.86 -9.11 -7.03
C GLY A 620 -8.36 -9.42 -6.91
N PRO A 621 -8.74 -10.62 -6.41
CA PRO A 621 -10.10 -10.95 -6.00
C PRO A 621 -10.81 -9.91 -5.13
N PHE A 622 -10.08 -9.34 -4.16
CA PHE A 622 -10.60 -8.34 -3.24
C PHE A 622 -10.91 -7.02 -3.95
N MET A 623 -10.09 -6.58 -4.92
CA MET A 623 -10.39 -5.39 -5.72
C MET A 623 -11.53 -5.66 -6.72
N ALA A 624 -11.57 -6.84 -7.33
CA ALA A 624 -12.60 -7.19 -8.32
C ALA A 624 -14.03 -7.26 -7.74
N SER A 625 -14.19 -7.34 -6.42
CA SER A 625 -15.48 -7.38 -5.74
C SER A 625 -15.96 -6.02 -5.22
N CYS A 626 -15.39 -4.92 -5.72
CA CYS A 626 -15.89 -3.57 -5.45
C CYS A 626 -17.30 -3.39 -6.04
N ILE A 627 -18.18 -2.70 -5.31
CA ILE A 627 -19.59 -2.54 -5.70
C ILE A 627 -19.98 -1.11 -6.09
N SER A 628 -19.14 -0.14 -5.73
CA SER A 628 -19.31 1.28 -6.05
C SER A 628 -17.94 1.91 -6.30
N LEU A 629 -17.94 3.12 -6.85
CA LEU A 629 -16.70 3.84 -7.13
C LEU A 629 -15.98 4.26 -5.84
N THR A 630 -16.71 4.75 -4.83
CA THR A 630 -16.16 5.04 -3.50
C THR A 630 -15.50 3.79 -2.91
N ASP A 631 -16.15 2.63 -2.98
CA ASP A 631 -15.60 1.36 -2.47
C ASP A 631 -14.29 0.98 -3.20
N ALA A 632 -14.22 1.14 -4.52
CA ALA A 632 -13.00 0.90 -5.29
C ALA A 632 -11.83 1.82 -4.85
N TYR A 633 -12.10 3.12 -4.68
CA TYR A 633 -11.11 4.07 -4.16
C TYR A 633 -10.63 3.72 -2.76
N GLU A 634 -11.57 3.45 -1.85
CA GLU A 634 -11.26 3.15 -0.46
C GLU A 634 -10.40 1.89 -0.34
N ARG A 635 -10.76 0.80 -1.03
CA ARG A 635 -9.95 -0.43 -1.03
C ARG A 635 -8.55 -0.18 -1.55
N SER A 636 -8.42 0.46 -2.73
CA SER A 636 -7.09 0.63 -3.31
C SER A 636 -6.19 1.52 -2.46
N ALA A 637 -6.68 2.67 -1.99
CA ALA A 637 -5.88 3.58 -1.18
C ALA A 637 -5.47 2.90 0.14
N ARG A 638 -6.41 2.20 0.78
CA ARG A 638 -6.16 1.55 2.07
C ARG A 638 -5.20 0.38 1.98
N ILE A 639 -5.07 -0.31 0.85
CA ILE A 639 -4.05 -1.35 0.65
C ILE A 639 -2.64 -0.76 0.81
N ASP A 640 -2.33 0.30 0.05
CA ASP A 640 -1.01 0.95 0.08
C ASP A 640 -0.73 1.62 1.43
N ILE A 641 -1.73 2.34 1.96
CA ILE A 641 -1.67 2.98 3.28
C ILE A 641 -1.45 1.94 4.38
N ALA A 642 -2.16 0.81 4.36
CA ALA A 642 -2.03 -0.24 5.36
C ALA A 642 -0.61 -0.81 5.39
N LEU A 643 -0.05 -1.13 4.23
CA LEU A 643 1.33 -1.63 4.12
C LEU A 643 2.31 -0.61 4.69
N LYS A 644 2.26 0.63 4.23
CA LYS A 644 3.25 1.66 4.62
C LYS A 644 3.11 2.10 6.07
N LYS A 645 1.87 2.28 6.58
CA LYS A 645 1.63 2.55 8.02
C LYS A 645 2.12 1.42 8.90
N SER A 646 1.93 0.16 8.49
CA SER A 646 2.39 -0.99 9.26
C SER A 646 3.93 -1.05 9.37
N ILE A 647 4.63 -0.76 8.27
CA ILE A 647 6.10 -0.67 8.22
C ILE A 647 6.60 0.49 9.09
N GLU A 648 6.00 1.68 8.96
CA GLU A 648 6.37 2.86 9.74
C GLU A 648 6.17 2.64 11.24
N LYS A 649 5.06 1.98 11.63
CA LYS A 649 4.80 1.62 13.01
C LYS A 649 5.83 0.64 13.54
N ALA A 650 6.17 -0.41 12.78
CA ALA A 650 7.20 -1.37 13.18
C ALA A 650 8.57 -0.68 13.40
N TYR A 651 8.95 0.22 12.49
CA TYR A 651 10.19 1.00 12.63
C TYR A 651 10.15 1.93 13.86
N ARG A 652 9.01 2.57 14.12
CA ARG A 652 8.83 3.44 15.30
C ARG A 652 8.97 2.67 16.59
N ASP A 653 8.32 1.51 16.69
CA ASP A 653 8.33 0.68 17.88
C ASP A 653 9.74 0.11 18.13
N LEU A 654 10.44 -0.35 17.08
CA LEU A 654 11.85 -0.77 17.14
C LEU A 654 12.78 0.36 17.59
N ALA A 655 12.69 1.53 16.97
CA ALA A 655 13.51 2.70 17.32
C ALA A 655 13.28 3.14 18.76
N LYS A 656 12.01 3.15 19.21
CA LYS A 656 11.65 3.47 20.59
C LYS A 656 12.24 2.45 21.57
N ALA A 657 12.18 1.16 21.27
CA ALA A 657 12.76 0.12 22.13
C ALA A 657 14.28 0.26 22.26
N VAL A 658 14.99 0.49 21.14
CA VAL A 658 16.45 0.71 21.17
C VAL A 658 16.80 1.97 21.96
N LYS A 659 16.14 3.10 21.69
CA LYS A 659 16.35 4.36 22.43
C LYS A 659 16.15 4.19 23.94
N ASN A 660 15.10 3.49 24.35
CA ASN A 660 14.83 3.24 25.76
C ASN A 660 15.87 2.32 26.42
N THR A 661 16.46 1.40 25.65
CA THR A 661 17.45 0.43 26.13
C THR A 661 18.84 1.05 26.26
N THR A 662 19.29 1.77 25.24
CA THR A 662 20.66 2.33 25.19
C THR A 662 20.76 3.71 25.81
N ARG A 663 19.67 4.48 25.80
CA ARG A 663 19.65 5.93 26.07
C ARG A 663 20.61 6.73 25.18
N ASP A 664 20.93 6.18 24.00
CA ASP A 664 21.80 6.79 23.00
C ASP A 664 21.02 7.02 21.70
N ASP A 665 20.92 8.29 21.32
CA ASP A 665 20.28 8.69 20.07
C ASP A 665 21.08 8.18 18.85
N LYS A 666 22.41 8.05 18.94
CA LYS A 666 23.24 7.58 17.82
C LYS A 666 22.96 6.13 17.47
N GLU A 667 22.74 5.25 18.45
CA GLU A 667 22.32 3.87 18.22
C GLU A 667 20.94 3.79 17.55
N THR A 668 20.04 4.70 17.94
CA THR A 668 18.71 4.81 17.32
C THR A 668 18.82 5.28 15.86
N TRP A 669 19.71 6.24 15.59
CA TRP A 669 19.99 6.74 14.25
C TRP A 669 20.56 5.65 13.35
N LYS A 670 21.54 4.87 13.85
CA LYS A 670 22.07 3.71 13.12
C LYS A 670 20.95 2.74 12.74
N LEU A 671 20.08 2.37 13.68
CA LEU A 671 18.96 1.46 13.40
C LEU A 671 18.04 2.02 12.30
N ILE A 672 17.61 3.28 12.41
CA ILE A 672 16.74 3.91 11.42
C ILE A 672 17.41 3.91 10.05
N SER A 673 18.70 4.26 9.99
CA SER A 673 19.48 4.22 8.76
C SER A 673 19.56 2.81 8.17
N GLN A 674 19.77 1.78 8.98
CA GLN A 674 19.80 0.37 8.54
C GLN A 674 18.48 -0.05 7.90
N LEU A 675 17.36 0.22 8.59
CA LEU A 675 16.03 -0.14 8.15
C LEU A 675 15.65 0.57 6.84
N LYS A 676 15.90 1.89 6.77
CA LYS A 676 15.56 2.70 5.59
C LYS A 676 16.47 2.43 4.39
N LEU A 677 17.77 2.20 4.60
CA LEU A 677 18.67 1.77 3.52
C LEU A 677 18.24 0.41 2.94
N GLY A 678 17.75 -0.48 3.80
CA GLY A 678 17.33 -1.82 3.41
C GLY A 678 16.00 -1.94 2.66
N ILE A 679 15.22 -0.87 2.49
CA ILE A 679 13.98 -0.92 1.71
C ILE A 679 14.32 -1.11 0.21
N ILE A 680 14.08 -2.27 -0.39
CA ILE A 680 14.31 -2.42 -1.84
C ILE A 680 13.12 -1.83 -2.61
N TYR A 681 11.91 -2.26 -2.28
CA TYR A 681 10.65 -1.61 -2.69
C TYR A 681 9.53 -1.94 -1.69
N ALA A 682 8.50 -1.10 -1.64
CA ALA A 682 7.26 -1.33 -0.92
C ALA A 682 6.15 -0.47 -1.55
N GLY A 683 5.18 -1.11 -2.21
CA GLY A 683 4.12 -0.43 -2.94
C GLY A 683 2.92 -1.33 -3.14
N GLY A 684 1.72 -0.77 -3.03
CA GLY A 684 0.49 -1.56 -3.05
C GLY A 684 0.48 -2.58 -1.90
N ASP A 685 0.40 -3.86 -2.23
CA ASP A 685 0.37 -4.96 -1.27
C ASP A 685 1.67 -5.78 -1.21
N ASP A 686 2.71 -5.37 -1.94
CA ASP A 686 3.98 -6.09 -2.07
C ASP A 686 5.17 -5.27 -1.52
N ALA A 687 6.08 -5.92 -0.79
CA ALA A 687 7.34 -5.33 -0.37
C ALA A 687 8.50 -6.34 -0.32
N LEU A 688 9.71 -5.84 -0.61
CA LEU A 688 10.98 -6.55 -0.41
C LEU A 688 11.92 -5.69 0.43
N LEU A 689 12.32 -6.21 1.59
CA LEU A 689 13.09 -5.48 2.58
C LEU A 689 14.33 -6.29 2.99
N LEU A 690 15.45 -5.59 3.15
CA LEU A 690 16.66 -6.05 3.82
C LEU A 690 16.71 -5.41 5.20
N MET A 691 17.13 -6.14 6.22
CA MET A 691 17.27 -5.58 7.57
C MET A 691 18.20 -6.43 8.43
N PRO A 692 18.63 -5.91 9.60
CA PRO A 692 19.28 -6.73 10.60
C PRO A 692 18.38 -7.91 10.98
N SER A 693 18.92 -9.12 10.93
CA SER A 693 18.13 -10.34 11.20
C SER A 693 17.47 -10.36 12.58
N TRP A 694 18.13 -9.77 13.58
CA TRP A 694 17.58 -9.68 14.94
C TRP A 694 16.28 -8.88 15.01
N ALA A 695 16.08 -7.90 14.12
CA ALA A 695 14.90 -7.06 14.07
C ALA A 695 13.74 -7.71 13.27
N ALA A 696 14.04 -8.68 12.41
CA ALA A 696 13.10 -9.16 11.38
C ALA A 696 11.84 -9.81 11.95
N LEU A 697 11.96 -10.70 12.93
CA LEU A 697 10.78 -11.36 13.52
C LEU A 697 9.91 -10.37 14.32
N GLY A 698 10.53 -9.42 15.02
CA GLY A 698 9.81 -8.35 15.72
C GLY A 698 9.07 -7.42 14.76
N PHE A 699 9.73 -7.05 13.65
CA PHE A 699 9.13 -6.31 12.56
C PHE A 699 7.91 -7.03 11.96
N ILE A 700 8.05 -8.34 11.67
CA ILE A 700 6.98 -9.17 11.10
C ILE A 700 5.78 -9.28 12.03
N LEU A 701 5.98 -9.38 13.36
CA LEU A 701 4.89 -9.37 14.33
C LEU A 701 4.03 -8.11 14.21
N VAL A 702 4.68 -6.95 14.18
CA VAL A 702 3.97 -5.66 14.10
C VAL A 702 3.31 -5.50 12.75
N VAL A 703 4.05 -5.70 11.64
CA VAL A 703 3.48 -5.55 10.29
C VAL A 703 2.32 -6.51 10.05
N GLY A 704 2.49 -7.78 10.43
CA GLY A 704 1.49 -8.81 10.27
C GLY A 704 0.21 -8.60 11.10
N ARG A 705 0.28 -7.87 12.22
CA ARG A 705 -0.88 -7.45 13.02
C ARG A 705 -1.50 -6.16 12.47
N GLU A 706 -0.68 -5.16 12.19
CA GLU A 706 -1.12 -3.82 11.85
C GLU A 706 -1.75 -3.74 10.46
N PHE A 707 -1.23 -4.47 9.47
CA PHE A 707 -1.78 -4.46 8.12
C PHE A 707 -3.26 -4.91 8.08
N PRO A 708 -3.66 -6.07 8.63
CA PRO A 708 -5.08 -6.43 8.72
C PRO A 708 -5.92 -5.41 9.46
N LEU A 709 -5.43 -4.85 10.57
CA LEU A 709 -6.16 -3.84 11.34
C LEU A 709 -6.45 -2.59 10.49
N GLN A 710 -5.47 -2.10 9.73
CA GLN A 710 -5.65 -0.96 8.82
C GLN A 710 -6.63 -1.26 7.67
N LEU A 711 -6.78 -2.53 7.29
CA LEU A 711 -7.79 -3.01 6.33
C LEU A 711 -9.10 -3.47 6.98
N GLY A 712 -9.35 -3.13 8.25
CA GLY A 712 -10.60 -3.51 8.92
C GLY A 712 -10.78 -5.01 9.12
N GLY A 713 -9.68 -5.78 9.13
CA GLY A 713 -9.66 -7.24 9.25
C GLY A 713 -9.99 -8.00 7.98
N ALA A 714 -10.22 -7.31 6.85
CA ALA A 714 -10.67 -7.95 5.62
C ALA A 714 -9.59 -8.83 4.98
N ARG A 715 -8.33 -8.38 4.98
CA ARG A 715 -7.19 -9.08 4.36
C ARG A 715 -5.92 -8.94 5.19
N GLY A 716 -5.10 -10.00 5.20
CA GLY A 716 -3.78 -10.04 5.82
C GLY A 716 -2.65 -10.22 4.82
N LEU A 717 -1.46 -10.52 5.34
CA LEU A 717 -0.23 -10.70 4.56
C LEU A 717 0.25 -12.15 4.56
N SER A 718 0.85 -12.58 3.45
CA SER A 718 1.74 -13.73 3.40
C SER A 718 3.19 -13.25 3.46
N ILE A 719 3.98 -13.82 4.35
CA ILE A 719 5.31 -13.33 4.70
C ILE A 719 6.34 -14.44 4.57
N GLY A 720 7.43 -14.16 3.86
CA GLY A 720 8.60 -15.03 3.78
C GLY A 720 9.82 -14.34 4.38
N LEU A 721 10.54 -15.03 5.28
CA LEU A 721 11.76 -14.55 5.90
C LEU A 721 12.92 -15.53 5.65
N ALA A 722 13.94 -15.08 4.94
CA ALA A 722 15.18 -15.83 4.74
C ALA A 722 16.35 -15.10 5.40
N VAL A 723 17.19 -15.83 6.14
CA VAL A 723 18.33 -15.24 6.86
C VAL A 723 19.62 -15.97 6.53
N GLY A 724 20.69 -15.21 6.33
CA GLY A 724 22.06 -15.71 6.22
C GLY A 724 23.08 -14.70 6.75
N ASP A 725 24.36 -15.05 6.76
CA ASP A 725 25.41 -14.09 7.10
C ASP A 725 25.46 -12.91 6.10
N ALA A 726 26.09 -11.79 6.48
CA ALA A 726 26.16 -10.60 5.63
C ALA A 726 26.95 -10.81 4.30
N LYS A 727 27.69 -11.91 4.16
CA LYS A 727 28.42 -12.30 2.94
C LYS A 727 27.65 -13.33 2.10
N ALA A 728 26.50 -13.79 2.57
CA ALA A 728 25.68 -14.76 1.88
C ALA A 728 25.22 -14.24 0.52
N ASN A 729 24.93 -15.17 -0.40
CA ASN A 729 24.38 -14.82 -1.69
C ASN A 729 22.96 -14.22 -1.52
N LEU A 730 22.87 -12.91 -1.69
CA LEU A 730 21.64 -12.16 -1.49
C LEU A 730 20.51 -12.58 -2.45
N TRP A 731 20.84 -12.95 -3.70
CA TRP A 731 19.85 -13.47 -4.64
C TRP A 731 19.31 -14.84 -4.22
N GLY A 732 20.16 -15.68 -3.63
CA GLY A 732 19.74 -16.92 -2.99
C GLY A 732 18.75 -16.68 -1.84
N LEU A 733 19.03 -15.67 -1.00
CA LEU A 733 18.13 -15.28 0.09
C LEU A 733 16.80 -14.71 -0.42
N ILE A 734 16.80 -13.90 -1.48
CA ILE A 734 15.57 -13.38 -2.11
C ILE A 734 14.72 -14.52 -2.67
N ASP A 735 15.34 -15.46 -3.39
CA ASP A 735 14.65 -16.65 -3.92
C ASP A 735 14.07 -17.52 -2.79
N ALA A 736 14.85 -17.73 -1.72
CA ALA A 736 14.39 -18.42 -0.51
C ALA A 736 13.18 -17.72 0.14
N ALA A 737 13.22 -16.41 0.31
CA ALA A 737 12.12 -15.63 0.89
C ALA A 737 10.85 -15.72 0.02
N ASN A 738 10.97 -15.69 -1.31
CA ASN A 738 9.84 -15.84 -2.23
C ASN A 738 9.16 -17.21 -2.12
N VAL A 739 9.95 -18.28 -2.00
CA VAL A 739 9.40 -19.64 -1.80
C VAL A 739 8.71 -19.76 -0.44
N LEU A 740 9.32 -19.25 0.63
CA LEU A 740 8.70 -19.25 1.97
C LEU A 740 7.39 -18.45 2.01
N MET A 741 7.36 -17.28 1.38
CA MET A 741 6.13 -16.48 1.24
C MET A 741 5.05 -17.25 0.48
N SER A 742 5.42 -17.98 -0.58
CA SER A 742 4.49 -18.82 -1.35
C SER A 742 3.91 -19.97 -0.52
N GLU A 743 4.70 -20.56 0.38
CA GLU A 743 4.21 -21.53 1.35
C GLU A 743 3.23 -20.89 2.35
N ALA A 744 3.50 -19.67 2.82
CA ALA A 744 2.56 -18.92 3.67
C ALA A 744 1.22 -18.63 2.97
N LYS A 745 1.26 -18.31 1.66
CA LYS A 745 0.05 -18.10 0.83
C LYS A 745 -0.86 -19.32 0.77
N SER A 746 -0.31 -20.53 0.91
CA SER A 746 -1.12 -21.76 0.85
C SER A 746 -2.15 -21.84 1.97
N LYS A 747 -1.77 -21.43 3.20
CA LYS A 747 -2.68 -21.38 4.36
C LYS A 747 -3.60 -20.17 4.33
N SER A 748 -3.12 -19.02 3.86
CA SER A 748 -3.92 -17.79 3.86
C SER A 748 -5.16 -17.85 2.96
N ARG A 749 -5.18 -18.74 1.95
CA ARG A 749 -6.38 -18.99 1.13
C ARG A 749 -7.59 -19.46 1.94
N GLY A 750 -7.39 -20.12 3.07
CA GLY A 750 -8.47 -20.57 3.96
C GLY A 750 -8.94 -19.50 4.97
N ASP A 751 -8.12 -18.50 5.26
CA ASP A 751 -8.40 -17.42 6.23
C ASP A 751 -7.68 -16.14 5.77
N PRO A 752 -8.17 -15.48 4.69
CA PRO A 752 -7.45 -14.42 4.01
C PRO A 752 -7.32 -13.14 4.84
N GLY A 753 -8.18 -12.96 5.85
CA GLY A 753 -8.13 -11.84 6.79
C GLY A 753 -6.97 -11.90 7.79
N LYS A 754 -6.21 -13.00 7.81
CA LYS A 754 -5.11 -13.20 8.76
C LYS A 754 -3.76 -13.26 8.06
N SER A 755 -2.74 -12.80 8.77
CA SER A 755 -1.37 -12.82 8.29
C SER A 755 -0.66 -14.11 8.68
N TYR A 756 0.17 -14.62 7.77
CA TYR A 756 0.92 -15.87 7.93
C TYR A 756 2.39 -15.68 7.56
N VAL A 757 3.29 -16.38 8.24
CA VAL A 757 4.73 -16.33 8.02
C VAL A 757 5.36 -17.72 7.93
N CYS A 758 6.31 -17.85 7.00
CA CYS A 758 7.33 -18.89 7.00
C CYS A 758 8.72 -18.25 7.08
N TYR A 759 9.63 -18.87 7.82
CA TYR A 759 11.00 -18.40 8.00
C TYR A 759 12.02 -19.54 8.02
N ASP A 760 13.21 -19.24 7.51
CA ASP A 760 14.37 -20.14 7.56
C ASP A 760 15.69 -19.36 7.68
N ILE A 761 16.74 -20.05 8.13
CA ILE A 761 18.08 -19.48 8.35
C ILE A 761 19.19 -20.48 8.03
N SER A 762 20.26 -20.00 7.40
CA SER A 762 21.51 -20.76 7.25
C SER A 762 22.73 -19.87 7.46
N GLU A 763 23.62 -20.29 8.38
CA GLU A 763 24.85 -19.57 8.73
C GLU A 763 26.09 -20.14 8.02
N THR A 764 25.94 -21.23 7.25
CA THR A 764 27.09 -21.95 6.66
C THR A 764 26.85 -22.39 5.21
N ALA A 765 25.61 -22.69 4.84
CA ALA A 765 25.24 -23.11 3.49
C ALA A 765 24.51 -22.00 2.73
N THR A 766 24.65 -22.00 1.41
CA THR A 766 23.87 -21.10 0.54
C THR A 766 22.39 -21.44 0.64
N LEU A 767 21.61 -20.50 1.16
CA LEU A 767 20.16 -20.59 1.19
C LEU A 767 19.60 -20.17 -0.18
N THR A 768 18.74 -21.00 -0.76
CA THR A 768 18.08 -20.80 -2.06
C THR A 768 16.64 -21.28 -1.95
N GLY A 769 15.77 -20.91 -2.88
CA GLY A 769 14.38 -21.39 -2.92
C GLY A 769 14.28 -22.92 -2.98
N THR A 770 15.18 -23.57 -3.72
CA THR A 770 15.22 -25.04 -3.81
C THR A 770 15.64 -25.68 -2.49
N SER A 771 16.71 -25.17 -1.84
CA SER A 771 17.20 -25.74 -0.59
C SER A 771 16.20 -25.55 0.55
N VAL A 772 15.58 -24.38 0.67
CA VAL A 772 14.55 -24.11 1.68
C VAL A 772 13.32 -24.96 1.47
N LYS A 773 12.85 -25.13 0.23
CA LYS A 773 11.71 -26.00 -0.06
C LYS A 773 11.97 -27.44 0.36
N SER A 774 13.18 -27.95 0.08
CA SER A 774 13.58 -29.29 0.50
C SER A 774 13.58 -29.42 2.03
N GLN A 775 14.23 -28.49 2.73
CA GLN A 775 14.32 -28.51 4.19
C GLN A 775 12.93 -28.39 4.83
N TYR A 776 12.09 -27.47 4.36
CA TYR A 776 10.73 -27.31 4.86
C TYR A 776 9.89 -28.59 4.71
N ASN A 777 9.97 -29.26 3.56
CA ASN A 777 9.26 -30.52 3.32
C ASN A 777 9.77 -31.65 4.24
N GLU A 778 11.09 -31.72 4.46
CA GLU A 778 11.69 -32.68 5.38
C GLU A 778 11.23 -32.45 6.82
N LEU A 779 11.28 -31.19 7.30
CA LEU A 779 10.81 -30.84 8.64
C LEU A 779 9.32 -31.12 8.83
N LYS A 780 8.50 -30.86 7.81
CA LYS A 780 7.07 -31.21 7.84
C LYS A 780 6.85 -32.72 7.91
N ALA A 781 7.59 -33.50 7.12
CA ALA A 781 7.50 -34.96 7.16
C ALA A 781 7.88 -35.51 8.55
N LEU A 782 8.84 -34.87 9.23
CA LEU A 782 9.30 -35.24 10.56
C LEU A 782 8.46 -34.63 11.71
N ASN A 783 7.41 -33.86 11.44
CA ASN A 783 6.62 -33.13 12.45
C ASN A 783 7.48 -32.21 13.35
N LEU A 784 8.49 -31.60 12.75
CA LEU A 784 9.47 -30.73 13.40
C LEU A 784 9.19 -29.24 13.20
N THR A 785 8.20 -28.93 12.36
CA THR A 785 7.74 -27.56 12.12
C THR A 785 6.22 -27.50 12.06
N CYS A 786 5.65 -26.40 12.56
CA CYS A 786 4.23 -26.08 12.38
C CYS A 786 3.97 -24.97 11.36
N GLN A 787 5.02 -24.50 10.67
CA GLN A 787 4.92 -23.46 9.66
C GLN A 787 3.98 -23.86 8.51
N PRO A 788 3.25 -22.90 7.88
CA PRO A 788 3.22 -21.47 8.19
C PRO A 788 2.55 -21.13 9.53
N PHE A 789 3.09 -20.14 10.24
CA PHE A 789 2.52 -19.61 11.48
C PHE A 789 1.56 -18.46 11.19
N LYS A 790 0.39 -18.48 11.86
CA LYS A 790 -0.45 -17.27 11.97
C LYS A 790 0.27 -16.27 12.87
N ILE A 791 0.19 -14.97 12.59
CA ILE A 791 0.90 -13.96 13.41
C ILE A 791 0.34 -13.92 14.84
N GLU A 792 -0.99 -13.96 14.99
CA GLU A 792 -1.70 -13.95 16.26
C GLU A 792 -2.41 -15.29 16.56
N GLY A 793 -2.69 -15.55 17.85
CA GLY A 793 -3.38 -16.75 18.34
C GLY A 793 -2.48 -17.66 19.20
N GLU A 794 -3.09 -18.59 19.94
CA GLU A 794 -2.37 -19.50 20.86
C GLU A 794 -1.30 -20.33 20.15
N ASP A 795 -1.53 -20.69 18.90
CA ASP A 795 -0.59 -21.42 18.06
C ASP A 795 0.22 -20.55 17.07
N GLY A 796 0.17 -19.23 17.25
CA GLY A 796 0.80 -18.25 16.36
C GLY A 796 2.27 -17.93 16.66
N LEU A 797 2.88 -17.14 15.79
CA LEU A 797 4.26 -16.65 15.94
C LEU A 797 4.42 -15.86 17.24
N THR A 798 3.42 -15.05 17.62
CA THR A 798 3.44 -14.27 18.87
C THR A 798 3.62 -15.17 20.09
N SER A 799 2.89 -16.28 20.17
CA SER A 799 2.97 -17.24 21.27
C SER A 799 4.31 -17.96 21.30
N LEU A 800 4.88 -18.30 20.13
CA LEU A 800 6.21 -18.89 20.04
C LEU A 800 7.30 -17.91 20.50
N ILE A 801 7.25 -16.65 20.07
CA ILE A 801 8.18 -15.61 20.54
C ILE A 801 8.04 -15.40 22.04
N ARG A 802 6.82 -15.46 22.59
CA ARG A 802 6.61 -15.33 24.03
C ARG A 802 7.27 -16.46 24.81
N LEU A 803 7.11 -17.67 24.30
CA LEU A 803 7.64 -18.88 24.90
C LEU A 803 9.18 -18.92 24.87
N VAL A 804 9.79 -18.45 23.77
CA VAL A 804 11.23 -18.59 23.49
C VAL A 804 12.04 -17.36 23.93
N ILE A 805 11.52 -16.14 23.73
CA ILE A 805 12.27 -14.88 23.89
C ILE A 805 11.84 -14.10 25.14
N SER A 806 10.53 -13.82 25.30
CA SER A 806 10.03 -12.97 26.40
C SER A 806 8.62 -13.34 26.80
N ARG A 807 8.39 -13.68 28.08
CA ARG A 807 7.03 -14.00 28.57
C ARG A 807 6.09 -12.79 28.66
N GLU A 808 6.58 -11.59 28.35
CA GLU A 808 5.80 -10.36 28.39
C GLU A 808 5.07 -10.11 27.08
N ASP A 809 3.89 -9.49 27.20
CA ASP A 809 3.02 -9.14 26.08
C ASP A 809 3.37 -7.79 25.45
N ASP A 810 4.24 -7.00 26.08
CA ASP A 810 4.67 -5.68 25.58
C ASP A 810 5.66 -5.82 24.39
N PRO A 811 5.30 -5.32 23.19
CA PRO A 811 6.20 -5.31 22.04
C PRO A 811 7.54 -4.61 22.32
N LEU A 812 7.56 -3.58 23.17
CA LEU A 812 8.81 -2.87 23.49
C LEU A 812 9.77 -3.75 24.28
N GLN A 813 9.26 -4.58 25.20
CA GLN A 813 10.09 -5.52 25.94
C GLN A 813 10.61 -6.65 25.05
N ILE A 814 9.76 -7.17 24.14
CA ILE A 814 10.20 -8.14 23.13
C ILE A 814 11.36 -7.55 22.33
N PHE A 815 11.22 -6.33 21.81
CA PHE A 815 12.25 -5.67 21.00
C PHE A 815 13.52 -5.36 21.78
N LYS A 816 13.41 -4.96 23.06
CA LYS A 816 14.55 -4.83 23.96
C LYS A 816 15.33 -6.14 24.05
N ASN A 817 14.64 -7.27 24.30
CA ASN A 817 15.30 -8.57 24.43
C ASN A 817 15.95 -9.01 23.10
N LEU A 818 15.29 -8.77 21.97
CA LEU A 818 15.86 -9.04 20.64
C LEU A 818 17.13 -8.23 20.39
N TYR A 819 17.12 -6.93 20.70
CA TYR A 819 18.29 -6.06 20.56
C TYR A 819 19.46 -6.53 21.42
N LEU A 820 19.20 -6.82 22.71
CA LEU A 820 20.22 -7.27 23.66
C LEU A 820 20.82 -8.62 23.27
N MET A 821 20.00 -9.57 22.83
CA MET A 821 20.48 -10.88 22.38
C MET A 821 21.42 -10.79 21.17
N SER A 822 21.30 -9.72 20.36
CA SER A 822 22.08 -9.53 19.14
C SER A 822 23.41 -8.77 19.35
N ARG A 823 23.75 -8.31 20.56
CA ARG A 823 24.95 -7.48 20.79
C ARG A 823 26.20 -8.34 21.03
N PHE A 824 27.37 -7.87 20.58
CA PHE A 824 28.65 -8.45 21.01
C PHE A 824 29.03 -7.93 22.40
N GLU A 825 29.65 -8.77 23.22
CA GLU A 825 29.96 -8.44 24.62
C GLU A 825 31.16 -7.48 24.74
N GLY A 826 32.06 -7.49 23.75
CA GLY A 826 33.38 -6.86 23.82
C GLY A 826 33.41 -5.35 24.07
N GLU A 827 32.35 -4.61 23.75
CA GLU A 827 32.30 -3.15 23.91
C GLU A 827 31.29 -2.66 24.97
N LEU A 828 30.48 -3.55 25.53
CA LEU A 828 29.43 -3.18 26.47
C LEU A 828 29.98 -2.99 27.89
N LYS A 829 29.39 -2.07 28.65
CA LYS A 829 29.78 -1.78 30.04
C LYS A 829 28.56 -1.68 30.95
N GLY A 830 28.79 -1.92 32.25
CA GLY A 830 27.78 -1.73 33.30
C GLY A 830 26.57 -2.64 33.16
N ASP A 831 25.40 -2.10 33.48
CA ASP A 831 24.14 -2.85 33.55
C ASP A 831 23.77 -3.51 32.22
N ILE A 832 24.02 -2.84 31.09
CA ILE A 832 23.72 -3.37 29.75
C ILE A 832 24.47 -4.68 29.48
N LEU A 833 25.77 -4.76 29.85
CA LEU A 833 26.54 -6.00 29.67
C LEU A 833 25.95 -7.15 30.49
N SER A 834 25.50 -6.87 31.71
CA SER A 834 24.86 -7.88 32.57
C SER A 834 23.54 -8.38 31.98
N GLU A 835 22.74 -7.49 31.41
CA GLU A 835 21.48 -7.84 30.74
C GLU A 835 21.72 -8.68 29.47
N VAL A 836 22.71 -8.30 28.65
CA VAL A 836 23.09 -9.06 27.45
C VAL A 836 23.52 -10.48 27.81
N ASN A 837 24.41 -10.64 28.80
CA ASN A 837 24.88 -11.94 29.23
C ASN A 837 23.73 -12.81 29.75
N SER A 838 22.84 -12.25 30.56
CA SER A 838 21.67 -12.95 31.09
C SER A 838 20.76 -13.50 29.97
N ILE A 839 20.43 -12.64 28.99
CA ILE A 839 19.53 -13.01 27.87
C ILE A 839 20.20 -14.06 26.97
N LYS A 840 21.47 -13.88 26.63
CA LYS A 840 22.20 -14.84 25.79
C LYS A 840 22.34 -16.20 26.44
N GLU A 841 22.70 -16.25 27.72
CA GLU A 841 22.84 -17.51 28.44
C GLU A 841 21.50 -18.23 28.57
N LYS A 842 20.39 -17.51 28.74
CA LYS A 842 19.04 -18.09 28.67
C LYS A 842 18.77 -18.73 27.30
N ALA A 843 19.08 -18.03 26.21
CA ALA A 843 18.86 -18.54 24.85
C ALA A 843 19.74 -19.76 24.51
N LYS A 844 21.04 -19.71 24.84
CA LYS A 844 21.98 -20.85 24.66
C LYS A 844 21.51 -22.07 25.46
N ARG A 845 21.09 -21.86 26.70
CA ARG A 845 20.60 -22.94 27.57
C ARG A 845 19.35 -23.59 27.03
N LEU A 846 18.37 -22.81 26.58
CA LEU A 846 17.16 -23.32 25.95
C LEU A 846 17.51 -24.16 24.70
N ARG A 847 18.38 -23.63 23.83
CA ARG A 847 18.85 -24.34 22.64
C ARG A 847 19.53 -25.68 22.98
N ASN A 848 20.40 -25.70 24.00
CA ASN A 848 21.04 -26.92 24.48
C ASN A 848 20.00 -27.94 25.00
N CYS A 849 19.01 -27.48 25.77
CA CYS A 849 17.95 -28.35 26.28
C CYS A 849 17.11 -28.97 25.13
N ILE A 850 16.86 -28.22 24.04
CA ILE A 850 16.19 -28.75 22.84
C ILE A 850 17.01 -29.90 22.24
N PHE A 851 18.30 -29.69 21.98
CA PHE A 851 19.16 -30.73 21.40
C PHE A 851 19.28 -31.95 22.32
N GLU A 852 19.41 -31.75 23.62
CA GLU A 852 19.47 -32.86 24.58
C GLU A 852 18.19 -33.68 24.57
N ALA A 853 17.02 -33.05 24.51
CA ALA A 853 15.73 -33.75 24.44
C ALA A 853 15.57 -34.56 23.15
N ILE A 854 15.95 -34.00 22.00
CA ILE A 854 15.94 -34.70 20.71
C ILE A 854 16.91 -35.88 20.72
N ASN A 855 18.17 -35.66 21.10
CA ASN A 855 19.19 -36.70 21.16
C ASN A 855 18.86 -37.80 22.16
N ALA A 856 18.19 -37.48 23.27
CA ALA A 856 17.69 -38.48 24.20
C ALA A 856 16.58 -39.34 23.57
N ALA A 857 15.63 -38.70 22.88
CA ALA A 857 14.55 -39.40 22.19
C ALA A 857 15.07 -40.31 21.07
N GLU A 858 16.00 -39.85 20.25
CA GLU A 858 16.63 -40.65 19.19
C GLU A 858 17.40 -41.86 19.73
N ARG A 859 18.14 -41.69 20.84
CA ARG A 859 18.83 -42.80 21.50
C ARG A 859 17.87 -43.82 22.12
N MET A 860 16.69 -43.39 22.55
CA MET A 860 15.65 -44.28 23.07
C MET A 860 14.92 -45.01 21.93
N SER A 861 14.59 -44.31 20.85
CA SER A 861 13.86 -44.88 19.71
C SER A 861 14.73 -45.82 18.87
N SER A 862 16.02 -45.53 18.70
CA SER A 862 16.98 -46.42 17.99
C SER A 862 17.19 -47.77 18.69
N LYS A 863 17.05 -47.83 20.02
CA LYS A 863 17.16 -49.08 20.80
C LYS A 863 15.91 -49.95 20.74
N LEU A 864 14.76 -49.36 20.43
CA LEU A 864 13.45 -50.00 20.44
C LEU A 864 12.75 -49.64 19.13
N GLY A 865 13.01 -50.41 18.06
CA GLY A 865 12.55 -50.09 16.70
C GLY A 865 11.03 -49.84 16.57
N SER A 866 10.22 -50.33 17.50
CA SER A 866 8.78 -50.05 17.63
C SER A 866 8.43 -48.63 18.05
N LEU A 867 9.39 -47.83 18.52
CA LEU A 867 9.21 -46.46 19.03
C LEU A 867 9.71 -45.38 18.06
N LYS A 868 10.15 -45.74 16.85
CA LYS A 868 10.69 -44.79 15.87
C LYS A 868 9.69 -43.67 15.54
N ASP A 869 8.40 -44.01 15.48
CA ASP A 869 7.33 -43.06 15.18
C ASP A 869 6.87 -42.23 16.42
N HIS A 870 7.38 -42.55 17.61
CA HIS A 870 6.99 -41.93 18.89
C HIS A 870 8.06 -41.00 19.49
N TRP A 871 9.10 -40.67 18.73
CA TRP A 871 10.26 -39.93 19.24
C TRP A 871 9.89 -38.53 19.78
N ILE A 872 8.88 -37.85 19.22
CA ILE A 872 8.39 -36.56 19.75
C ILE A 872 7.78 -36.75 21.15
N ALA A 873 6.93 -37.77 21.35
CA ALA A 873 6.37 -38.07 22.66
C ALA A 873 7.46 -38.45 23.68
N LEU A 874 8.51 -39.16 23.26
CA LEU A 874 9.67 -39.48 24.10
C LEU A 874 10.45 -38.22 24.49
N SER A 875 10.63 -37.28 23.57
CA SER A 875 11.30 -36.00 23.85
C SER A 875 10.51 -35.14 24.85
N TYR A 876 9.17 -35.16 24.75
CA TYR A 876 8.27 -34.52 25.72
C TYR A 876 8.38 -35.15 27.11
N ALA A 877 8.36 -36.48 27.19
CA ALA A 877 8.51 -37.20 28.45
C ALA A 877 9.88 -36.94 29.09
N TYR A 878 10.94 -36.92 28.29
CA TYR A 878 12.29 -36.60 28.75
C TYR A 878 12.37 -35.18 29.32
N SER A 879 11.93 -34.17 28.56
CA SER A 879 11.98 -32.77 28.99
C SER A 879 11.12 -32.53 30.24
N SER A 880 9.91 -33.09 30.30
CA SER A 880 9.03 -33.02 31.47
C SER A 880 9.67 -33.63 32.71
N ARG A 881 10.38 -34.76 32.57
CA ARG A 881 11.12 -35.39 33.67
C ARG A 881 12.29 -34.53 34.13
N GLN A 882 13.06 -33.93 33.22
CA GLN A 882 14.17 -33.05 33.61
C GLN A 882 13.66 -31.77 34.29
N ALA A 883 12.53 -31.24 33.85
CA ALA A 883 11.87 -30.10 34.49
C ALA A 883 11.44 -30.37 35.95
N ALA A 884 11.10 -31.63 36.27
CA ALA A 884 10.71 -32.07 37.60
C ALA A 884 11.87 -32.59 38.48
N ARG A 885 13.10 -32.67 37.93
CA ARG A 885 14.23 -33.31 38.61
C ARG A 885 14.77 -32.45 39.75
N GLU A 886 14.82 -33.02 40.95
CA GLU A 886 15.46 -32.40 42.11
C GLU A 886 16.98 -32.31 41.93
N GLY A 887 17.60 -31.23 42.42
CA GLY A 887 19.04 -30.96 42.30
C GLY A 887 19.49 -30.25 41.02
N VAL A 888 18.57 -29.88 40.12
CA VAL A 888 18.85 -29.05 38.92
C VAL A 888 18.46 -27.60 39.19
N SER A 889 19.26 -26.62 38.72
CA SER A 889 18.96 -25.20 38.92
C SER A 889 17.61 -24.81 38.33
N GLU A 890 16.91 -23.85 38.95
CA GLU A 890 15.57 -23.42 38.52
C GLU A 890 15.56 -22.92 37.07
N GLU A 891 16.61 -22.21 36.64
CA GLU A 891 16.76 -21.71 35.27
C GLU A 891 16.88 -22.83 34.22
N ILE A 892 17.55 -23.95 34.56
CA ILE A 892 17.60 -25.13 33.68
C ILE A 892 16.25 -25.83 33.67
N ARG A 893 15.60 -25.97 34.84
CA ARG A 893 14.24 -26.53 34.93
C ARG A 893 13.24 -25.72 34.11
N GLU A 894 13.31 -24.40 34.17
CA GLU A 894 12.49 -23.50 33.35
C GLU A 894 12.72 -23.74 31.86
N SER A 895 13.98 -23.88 31.42
CA SER A 895 14.32 -24.18 30.02
C SER A 895 13.70 -25.51 29.57
N TYR A 896 13.76 -26.57 30.39
CA TYR A 896 13.10 -27.84 30.06
C TYR A 896 11.57 -27.76 30.09
N ARG A 897 10.96 -26.92 30.96
CA ARG A 897 9.51 -26.65 30.90
C ARG A 897 9.16 -26.01 29.56
N THR A 898 9.92 -25.01 29.12
CA THR A 898 9.76 -24.39 27.80
C THR A 898 9.89 -25.42 26.68
N VAL A 899 10.91 -26.31 26.72
CA VAL A 899 11.06 -27.40 25.74
C VAL A 899 9.83 -28.31 25.72
N SER A 900 9.30 -28.70 26.88
CA SER A 900 8.08 -29.53 26.93
C SER A 900 6.86 -28.83 26.31
N GLN A 901 6.76 -27.50 26.45
CA GLN A 901 5.69 -26.68 25.87
C GLN A 901 5.83 -26.49 24.35
N LEU A 902 7.00 -26.77 23.77
CA LEU A 902 7.20 -26.75 22.31
C LEU A 902 6.59 -27.98 21.62
N VAL A 903 6.14 -28.99 22.37
CA VAL A 903 5.46 -30.17 21.83
C VAL A 903 3.95 -29.97 21.88
N LYS A 904 3.27 -30.27 20.76
CA LYS A 904 1.82 -30.17 20.61
C LYS A 904 1.23 -31.51 20.18
N VAL A 905 0.00 -31.76 20.60
CA VAL A 905 -0.81 -32.90 20.15
C VAL A 905 -1.93 -32.35 19.27
N ILE A 906 -1.95 -32.76 18.00
CA ILE A 906 -3.02 -32.40 17.07
C ILE A 906 -4.00 -33.59 17.04
N GLU A 907 -5.27 -33.31 17.31
CA GLU A 907 -6.36 -34.27 17.13
C GLU A 907 -6.85 -34.18 15.69
N GLU A 908 -6.57 -35.20 14.87
CA GLU A 908 -7.26 -35.36 13.59
C GLU A 908 -8.66 -35.93 13.88
N GLY A 909 -9.68 -35.58 13.08
CA GLY A 909 -11.12 -35.82 13.36
C GLY A 909 -11.61 -37.26 13.53
N ASP A 910 -10.70 -38.22 13.74
CA ASP A 910 -10.94 -39.60 14.16
C ASP A 910 -10.43 -39.80 15.60
N PRO A 911 -11.23 -40.32 16.56
CA PRO A 911 -10.82 -40.55 17.95
C PRO A 911 -9.52 -41.37 18.14
N ALA A 912 -9.04 -42.08 17.11
CA ALA A 912 -7.79 -42.84 17.11
C ALA A 912 -6.56 -42.08 16.56
N GLY A 913 -6.71 -40.87 16.01
CA GLY A 913 -5.70 -40.17 15.21
C GLY A 913 -4.98 -39.00 15.91
N ARG A 914 -4.42 -39.20 17.12
CA ARG A 914 -3.60 -38.17 17.78
C ARG A 914 -2.19 -38.14 17.19
N ARG A 915 -1.83 -37.06 16.50
CA ARG A 915 -0.48 -36.85 15.94
C ARG A 915 0.33 -35.86 16.79
N TRP A 916 1.51 -36.28 17.21
CA TRP A 916 2.45 -35.43 17.93
C TRP A 916 3.25 -34.57 16.94
N THR A 917 3.34 -33.27 17.22
CA THR A 917 4.19 -32.33 16.48
C THR A 917 5.04 -31.52 17.45
N SER A 918 6.13 -30.95 16.96
CA SER A 918 7.03 -30.12 17.77
C SER A 918 7.42 -28.84 17.05
N LEU A 919 7.69 -27.82 17.85
CA LEU A 919 8.21 -26.51 17.45
C LEU A 919 9.71 -26.40 17.67
N TYR A 920 10.42 -27.51 17.87
CA TYR A 920 11.85 -27.50 18.19
C TYR A 920 12.68 -26.83 17.09
N SER A 921 12.42 -27.22 15.84
CA SER A 921 13.14 -26.69 14.67
C SER A 921 12.79 -25.21 14.42
N ASP A 922 11.56 -24.82 14.73
CA ASP A 922 11.07 -23.45 14.61
C ASP A 922 11.69 -22.54 15.69
N ALA A 923 11.77 -23.01 16.94
CA ALA A 923 12.38 -22.30 18.06
C ALA A 923 13.90 -22.15 17.89
N GLU A 924 14.59 -23.19 17.43
CA GLU A 924 16.04 -23.16 17.22
C GLU A 924 16.43 -22.12 16.16
N ARG A 925 15.72 -22.12 15.03
CA ARG A 925 15.89 -21.11 13.97
C ARG A 925 15.57 -19.71 14.45
N MET A 926 14.49 -19.54 15.20
CA MET A 926 14.12 -18.25 15.80
C MET A 926 15.24 -17.71 16.68
N ILE A 927 15.80 -18.52 17.58
CA ILE A 927 16.91 -18.13 18.45
C ILE A 927 18.11 -17.63 17.62
N LYS A 928 18.48 -18.34 16.55
CA LYS A 928 19.58 -17.92 15.66
C LYS A 928 19.29 -16.62 14.91
N ILE A 929 18.10 -16.49 14.34
CA ILE A 929 17.64 -15.26 13.65
C ILE A 929 17.75 -14.08 14.60
N CYS A 930 17.19 -14.22 15.80
CA CYS A 930 17.18 -13.18 16.82
C CYS A 930 18.57 -12.89 17.40
N GLY A 931 19.47 -13.88 17.42
CA GLY A 931 20.87 -13.71 17.86
C GLY A 931 21.73 -12.92 16.87
N GLY A 932 21.31 -12.80 15.60
CA GLY A 932 21.92 -11.92 14.62
C GLY A 932 23.39 -12.19 14.29
N GLY A 933 23.88 -13.41 14.51
CA GLY A 933 25.29 -13.81 14.35
C GLY A 933 26.17 -13.57 15.59
N ALA A 934 25.60 -13.06 16.68
CA ALA A 934 26.31 -12.76 17.93
C ALA A 934 26.11 -13.81 19.04
N LEU A 935 25.25 -14.81 18.81
CA LEU A 935 24.94 -15.93 19.71
C LEU A 935 25.64 -17.20 19.24
#